data_AF-A0AAW2HHH3-F1
#
_entry.id   AF-A0AAW2HHH3-F1
#
_cell.length_a   1.000
_cell.length_b   1.000
_cell.length_c   1.000
_cell.angle_alpha   90.00
_cell.angle_beta   90.00
_cell.angle_gamma   90.00
#
_symmetry.space_group_name_H-M   'P 1'
#
loop_
_entity.id
_entity.type
_entity.pdbx_description
1 polymer ?
#
loop_
_entity_poly.entity_id
_entity_poly.type
_entity_poly.pdbx_seq_one_letter_code
_entity_poly.pdbx_strand_id
1 'polypeptide(L)'
;MASGRSSASPHSLGSGPPPQRIRPVKHSQPSTVNGIREAYEDRNNDYLCPICFELIEEAHITRCGHTYCYSCITKAILEKARCPKCGANTRIDEIIPNFLLNELVTKYKNKVVSRKLSQALSSGESLHSDGLKDFVASGSQNLSLPDVNVMLEVLTQRKYILEAETCTAQNELLYEFLKHLRKQREEKLNQLSRELALIKKDMEEVENVLKSVEMSKAHITSDIVDSDMKNVSEKSSGNDGYYGSKKGPDSSASSLAVRRNRMHAHFDDFVQCYFSTRAKELFFGGDAEESVNEPDSSGAGSGLNLFRENLVKFSRAEPDFKKGSTRVFYDLTDDYLAVSVVGLGDSKAGINQEEEINEAKENVRLAAAAGGKALEAEGINDIEIESLGDAEAAAEGLILQLWKYEELKDKDKQLGVPEVKFKSTGDQAEEDAWNVGQIKAEAQNLARCLTDTPSNIMTPSVFAENACNLFSKDPKVTVIPRDRKWAEEMKMNSFLGVTKGSEEPPVFLEIHYQGTDPSCSPVLFAGKGITFDTGGISLKPSENMEHMKGDMGGGACVLASIYAASKLGLAVNVIGLIPLCENMPDGRAIKPGDVLTAMNGKTIEVVNTDAEGRLVLADALHYAASFKPQFVLDIATLTGAMRIAVGNGATGVFTNCTNLWQQLHTAGIYTGDRMWRFPLWNLYTKQVTKFRHVDVVNATKTRGGGACTAAAFLKEFAPTKNWVHLDIAGVSGPNDDIPYLSKGMTGRPTRTLIQLLRNLQ
;
A
#
# COMPACT_ATOMS: atom_id res chain seq x y z
N MET A 1 13.41 -48.64 -50.59
CA MET A 1 13.82 -47.34 -51.16
C MET A 1 14.50 -46.56 -50.05
N ALA A 2 15.82 -46.69 -49.98
CA ALA A 2 16.81 -45.71 -50.45
C ALA A 2 17.12 -44.71 -49.31
N SER A 3 18.13 -45.01 -48.47
CA SER A 3 19.56 -44.67 -48.64
C SER A 3 19.86 -43.25 -48.12
N GLY A 4 20.86 -42.97 -47.28
CA GLY A 4 22.02 -43.70 -46.78
C GLY A 4 23.05 -42.64 -46.35
N ARG A 5 23.88 -42.92 -45.34
CA ARG A 5 25.16 -42.20 -45.10
C ARG A 5 26.18 -43.15 -44.47
N SER A 6 27.15 -43.52 -45.30
CA SER A 6 28.52 -44.03 -45.07
C SER A 6 29.41 -42.99 -44.37
N SER A 7 30.62 -43.20 -43.84
CA SER A 7 31.43 -44.32 -43.28
C SER A 7 32.84 -43.74 -42.95
N ALA A 8 33.48 -44.16 -41.83
CA ALA A 8 34.93 -44.21 -41.48
C ALA A 8 35.85 -42.95 -41.65
N SER A 9 36.45 -42.33 -40.61
CA SER A 9 37.70 -42.65 -39.81
C SER A 9 39.05 -42.38 -40.54
N PRO A 10 40.23 -42.30 -39.87
CA PRO A 10 40.72 -41.35 -38.83
C PRO A 10 42.11 -40.72 -39.19
N HIS A 11 42.57 -39.66 -38.51
CA HIS A 11 44.02 -39.38 -38.34
C HIS A 11 44.30 -38.48 -37.12
N SER A 12 45.34 -38.86 -36.39
CA SER A 12 45.89 -38.30 -35.15
C SER A 12 47.07 -37.35 -35.37
N LEU A 13 47.24 -36.34 -34.51
CA LEU A 13 48.47 -35.91 -33.80
C LEU A 13 48.48 -34.39 -33.56
N GLY A 14 48.88 -33.96 -32.35
CA GLY A 14 49.36 -32.60 -32.09
C GLY A 14 48.83 -31.93 -30.82
N SER A 15 49.34 -32.36 -29.66
CA SER A 15 49.13 -31.76 -28.34
C SER A 15 49.99 -30.49 -28.12
N GLY A 16 49.36 -29.39 -27.71
CA GLY A 16 50.02 -28.22 -27.10
C GLY A 16 49.01 -27.46 -26.22
N PRO A 17 49.33 -27.04 -24.99
CA PRO A 17 48.36 -26.43 -24.08
C PRO A 17 48.26 -24.90 -24.28
N PRO A 18 47.08 -24.29 -24.05
CA PRO A 18 46.92 -22.83 -24.05
C PRO A 18 47.34 -22.20 -22.69
N PRO A 19 47.55 -20.88 -22.61
CA PRO A 19 48.37 -20.25 -21.57
C PRO A 19 47.66 -20.10 -20.23
N GLN A 20 48.45 -20.18 -19.16
CA GLN A 20 48.05 -20.04 -17.77
C GLN A 20 47.71 -18.58 -17.40
N ARG A 21 46.52 -18.36 -16.81
CA ARG A 21 46.26 -17.19 -15.96
C ARG A 21 46.57 -17.56 -14.50
N ILE A 22 47.44 -16.76 -13.89
CA ILE A 22 47.93 -16.87 -12.51
C ILE A 22 46.78 -16.70 -11.51
N ARG A 23 46.58 -17.69 -10.63
CA ARG A 23 45.80 -17.60 -9.38
C ARG A 23 46.77 -17.48 -8.20
N PRO A 24 46.47 -16.70 -7.15
CA PRO A 24 47.35 -16.63 -5.99
C PRO A 24 47.24 -17.89 -5.12
N VAL A 25 48.39 -18.22 -4.53
CA VAL A 25 48.79 -19.50 -3.93
C VAL A 25 48.03 -19.83 -2.64
N LYS A 26 47.52 -21.06 -2.56
CA LYS A 26 47.17 -21.76 -1.32
C LYS A 26 48.42 -22.48 -0.80
N HIS A 27 48.82 -22.24 0.45
CA HIS A 27 49.77 -23.10 1.15
C HIS A 27 49.06 -24.20 1.96
N SER A 28 49.78 -25.29 2.15
CA SER A 28 49.33 -26.68 2.18
C SER A 28 49.54 -27.38 3.54
N GLN A 29 48.52 -28.18 3.94
CA GLN A 29 48.56 -29.55 4.53
C GLN A 29 49.24 -29.77 5.92
N PRO A 30 48.83 -30.78 6.75
CA PRO A 30 48.55 -32.17 6.32
C PRO A 30 47.39 -32.97 6.98
N SER A 31 47.11 -34.12 6.36
CA SER A 31 46.30 -35.30 6.73
C SER A 31 46.83 -36.06 7.97
N THR A 32 46.11 -36.86 8.80
CA THR A 32 45.16 -37.99 8.59
C THR A 32 44.47 -38.40 9.93
N VAL A 33 43.18 -38.79 9.85
CA VAL A 33 42.43 -39.90 10.52
C VAL A 33 42.58 -40.20 12.04
N ASN A 34 41.54 -39.91 12.83
CA ASN A 34 40.70 -40.88 13.58
C ASN A 34 39.57 -40.15 14.34
N GLY A 35 38.38 -40.75 14.39
CA GLY A 35 37.15 -40.08 14.81
C GLY A 35 37.04 -39.76 16.30
N ILE A 36 36.23 -38.75 16.61
CA ILE A 36 35.36 -38.60 17.80
C ILE A 36 34.34 -37.50 17.47
N ARG A 37 33.07 -37.72 17.85
CA ARG A 37 31.99 -36.73 17.89
C ARG A 37 32.36 -35.62 18.89
N GLU A 38 32.44 -34.36 18.46
CA GLU A 38 32.38 -33.18 19.34
C GLU A 38 31.50 -32.13 18.64
N ALA A 39 30.26 -31.92 19.09
CA ALA A 39 29.80 -31.11 20.23
C ALA A 39 29.57 -29.64 19.85
N TYR A 40 28.36 -29.18 20.12
CA TYR A 40 27.67 -28.01 19.57
C TYR A 40 27.99 -26.73 20.37
N GLU A 41 29.26 -26.48 20.73
CA GLU A 41 29.58 -25.48 21.78
C GLU A 41 30.29 -24.19 21.32
N ASP A 42 30.72 -24.05 20.07
CA ASP A 42 31.62 -22.93 19.71
C ASP A 42 30.94 -21.63 19.20
N ARG A 43 29.64 -21.41 19.46
CA ARG A 43 28.92 -20.15 19.11
C ARG A 43 28.92 -19.08 20.20
N ASN A 44 29.63 -19.28 21.32
CA ASN A 44 29.62 -18.34 22.44
C ASN A 44 30.55 -17.13 22.25
N ASN A 45 31.54 -17.20 21.37
CA ASN A 45 32.56 -16.15 21.22
C ASN A 45 32.13 -14.96 20.37
N ASP A 46 31.05 -15.08 19.58
CA ASP A 46 30.62 -14.01 18.67
C ASP A 46 29.94 -12.83 19.39
N TYR A 47 29.56 -13.01 20.66
CA TYR A 47 28.86 -12.00 21.48
C TYR A 47 29.74 -11.40 22.59
N LEU A 48 30.99 -11.84 22.71
CA LEU A 48 31.92 -11.37 23.73
C LEU A 48 32.73 -10.17 23.22
N CYS A 49 32.91 -9.19 24.08
CA CYS A 49 33.78 -8.07 23.79
C CYS A 49 35.25 -8.54 23.83
N PRO A 50 36.06 -8.30 22.78
CA PRO A 50 37.47 -8.71 22.76
C PRO A 50 38.38 -8.01 23.79
N ILE A 51 37.86 -7.05 24.57
CA ILE A 51 38.61 -6.27 25.56
C ILE A 51 38.28 -6.74 26.97
N CYS A 52 37.01 -6.74 27.36
CA CYS A 52 36.61 -7.19 28.70
C CYS A 52 36.28 -8.68 28.77
N PHE A 53 36.21 -9.37 27.63
CA PHE A 53 35.83 -10.79 27.50
C PHE A 53 34.43 -11.13 28.04
N GLU A 54 33.63 -10.12 28.38
CA GLU A 54 32.23 -10.23 28.79
C GLU A 54 31.28 -10.03 27.61
N LEU A 55 30.01 -10.41 27.79
CA LEU A 55 28.96 -10.13 26.82
C LEU A 55 28.86 -8.63 26.55
N ILE A 56 28.76 -8.27 25.27
CA ILE A 56 28.69 -6.88 24.86
C ILE A 56 27.46 -6.18 25.48
N GLU A 57 27.67 -5.06 26.16
CA GLU A 57 26.61 -4.30 26.84
C GLU A 57 26.07 -3.16 25.96
N GLU A 58 26.96 -2.52 25.20
CA GLU A 58 26.63 -1.48 24.21
C GLU A 58 27.53 -1.63 22.97
N ALA A 59 27.09 -2.42 22.00
CA ALA A 59 27.86 -2.78 20.82
C ALA A 59 28.19 -1.58 19.95
N HIS A 60 29.48 -1.35 19.73
CA HIS A 60 30.00 -0.33 18.83
C HIS A 60 31.02 -0.95 17.88
N ILE A 61 30.90 -0.63 16.60
CA ILE A 61 31.75 -1.14 15.52
C ILE A 61 32.73 -0.06 15.08
N THR A 62 33.99 -0.46 14.92
CA THR A 62 35.02 0.39 14.30
C THR A 62 34.91 0.32 12.78
N ARG A 63 35.46 1.31 12.06
CA ARG A 63 35.53 1.28 10.57
C ARG A 63 36.12 0.00 9.97
N CYS A 64 37.01 -0.68 10.69
CA CYS A 64 37.58 -1.96 10.25
C CYS A 64 36.69 -3.18 10.54
N GLY A 65 35.45 -2.99 10.99
CA GLY A 65 34.43 -4.03 11.14
C GLY A 65 34.48 -4.80 12.48
N HIS A 66 35.31 -4.39 13.44
CA HIS A 66 35.42 -5.05 14.73
C HIS A 66 34.49 -4.42 15.77
N THR A 67 33.82 -5.26 16.57
CA THR A 67 32.80 -4.80 17.53
C THR A 67 33.26 -5.01 18.98
N TYR A 68 32.90 -4.06 19.84
CA TYR A 68 33.28 -4.00 21.26
C TYR A 68 32.14 -3.37 22.10
N CYS A 69 32.24 -3.40 23.43
CA CYS A 69 31.48 -2.49 24.28
C CYS A 69 31.93 -1.04 24.06
N TYR A 70 30.99 -0.09 24.08
CA TYR A 70 31.26 1.34 23.97
C TYR A 70 32.34 1.82 24.95
N SER A 71 32.18 1.48 26.23
CA SER A 71 33.12 1.85 27.29
C SER A 71 34.53 1.28 27.06
N CYS A 72 34.63 0.06 26.54
CA CYS A 72 35.91 -0.59 26.26
C CYS A 72 36.62 0.02 25.06
N ILE A 73 35.93 0.24 23.94
CA ILE A 73 36.56 0.78 22.73
C ILE A 73 36.92 2.25 22.88
N THR A 74 36.09 3.04 23.57
CA THR A 74 36.36 4.46 23.83
C THR A 74 37.63 4.64 24.68
N LYS A 75 37.80 3.84 25.75
CA LYS A 75 39.05 3.84 26.55
C LYS A 75 40.28 3.44 25.72
N ALA A 76 40.15 2.39 24.91
CA ALA A 76 41.27 1.90 24.10
C ALA A 76 41.71 2.89 23.01
N ILE A 77 40.75 3.59 22.40
CA ILE A 77 41.02 4.63 21.40
C ILE A 77 41.64 5.87 22.06
N LEU A 78 41.18 6.28 23.25
CA LEU A 78 41.76 7.40 24.01
C LEU A 78 43.24 7.18 24.33
N GLU A 79 43.67 5.94 24.58
CA GLU A 79 45.07 5.63 24.90
C GLU A 79 45.97 5.47 23.67
N LYS A 80 45.47 4.82 22.60
CA LYS A 80 46.35 4.33 21.51
C LYS A 80 45.88 4.71 20.10
N ALA A 81 44.75 5.39 19.97
CA ALA A 81 44.14 5.83 18.69
C ALA A 81 44.04 4.73 17.60
N ARG A 82 43.88 3.47 18.02
CA ARG A 82 43.86 2.31 17.13
C ARG A 82 42.92 1.21 17.62
N CYS A 83 42.37 0.47 16.67
CA CYS A 83 41.55 -0.72 16.91
C CYS A 83 42.35 -1.80 17.67
N PRO A 84 41.89 -2.28 18.83
CA PRO A 84 42.63 -3.27 19.62
C PRO A 84 42.82 -4.63 18.95
N LYS A 85 41.92 -5.02 18.04
CA LYS A 85 41.96 -6.34 17.37
C LYS A 85 42.86 -6.39 16.13
N CYS A 86 42.90 -5.33 15.32
CA CYS A 86 43.65 -5.34 14.05
C CYS A 86 44.66 -4.20 13.91
N GLY A 87 44.76 -3.29 14.89
CA GLY A 87 45.71 -2.19 14.88
C GLY A 87 45.42 -1.05 13.91
N ALA A 88 44.29 -1.08 13.19
CA ALA A 88 43.90 0.00 12.29
C ALA A 88 43.71 1.32 13.06
N ASN A 89 44.19 2.44 12.52
CA ASN A 89 43.91 3.76 13.11
C ASN A 89 42.39 3.99 13.19
N THR A 90 41.92 4.44 14.34
CA THR A 90 40.49 4.68 14.58
C THR A 90 40.36 5.81 15.57
N ARG A 91 39.49 6.78 15.27
CA ARG A 91 39.16 7.89 16.16
C ARG A 91 37.79 7.69 16.81
N ILE A 92 37.49 8.46 17.86
CA ILE A 92 36.24 8.35 18.64
C ILE A 92 35.02 8.76 17.79
N ASP A 93 35.20 9.66 16.84
CA ASP A 93 34.17 10.05 15.86
C ASP A 93 33.90 8.97 14.79
N GLU A 94 34.74 7.93 14.71
CA GLU A 94 34.63 6.86 13.71
C GLU A 94 34.05 5.55 14.27
N ILE A 95 33.68 5.51 15.56
CA ILE A 95 32.96 4.37 16.14
C ILE A 95 31.45 4.58 15.96
N ILE A 96 30.78 3.56 15.44
CA ILE A 96 29.36 3.62 15.10
C ILE A 96 28.60 2.63 16.00
N PRO A 97 27.44 3.00 16.58
CA PRO A 97 26.60 2.05 17.29
C PRO A 97 26.19 0.88 16.39
N ASN A 98 26.32 -0.35 16.88
CA ASN A 98 25.93 -1.57 16.18
C ASN A 98 24.60 -2.08 16.75
N PHE A 99 23.50 -1.46 16.33
CA PHE A 99 22.15 -1.76 16.81
C PHE A 99 21.73 -3.22 16.57
N LEU A 100 22.13 -3.79 15.42
CA LEU A 100 21.82 -5.19 15.08
C LEU A 100 22.49 -6.17 16.06
N LEU A 101 23.76 -5.96 16.39
CA LEU A 101 24.44 -6.81 17.36
C LEU A 101 23.88 -6.62 18.78
N ASN A 102 23.51 -5.39 19.16
CA ASN A 102 22.84 -5.13 20.45
C ASN A 102 21.55 -5.94 20.60
N GLU A 103 20.72 -5.98 19.55
CA GLU A 103 19.48 -6.76 19.57
C GLU A 103 19.76 -8.27 19.71
N LEU A 104 20.76 -8.78 18.98
CA LEU A 104 21.16 -10.19 19.03
C LEU A 104 21.74 -10.57 20.41
N VAL A 105 22.60 -9.74 20.98
CA VAL A 105 23.18 -9.97 22.32
C VAL A 105 22.09 -9.90 23.39
N THR A 106 21.11 -9.01 23.26
CA THR A 106 19.96 -8.92 24.18
C THR A 106 19.09 -10.18 24.12
N LYS A 107 18.77 -10.65 22.91
CA LYS A 107 18.06 -11.92 22.71
C LYS A 107 18.84 -13.11 23.28
N TYR A 108 20.17 -13.10 23.13
CA TYR A 108 21.05 -14.12 23.71
C TYR A 108 21.05 -14.08 25.24
N LYS A 109 21.19 -12.89 25.86
CA LYS A 109 21.12 -12.68 27.32
C LYS A 109 19.82 -13.24 27.91
N ASN A 110 18.68 -12.92 27.29
CA ASN A 110 17.37 -13.41 27.73
C ASN A 110 17.25 -14.94 27.65
N LYS A 111 17.86 -15.55 26.63
CA LYS A 111 17.87 -17.01 26.43
C LYS A 111 18.80 -17.73 27.42
N VAL A 112 19.93 -17.13 27.77
CA VAL A 112 20.87 -17.65 28.79
C VAL A 112 20.27 -17.54 30.20
N VAL A 113 19.62 -16.41 30.52
CA VAL A 113 18.93 -16.22 31.81
C VAL A 113 17.79 -17.23 31.97
N SER A 114 16.98 -17.42 30.93
CA SER A 114 15.91 -18.43 30.95
C SER A 114 16.44 -19.86 31.14
N ARG A 115 17.60 -20.18 30.56
CA ARG A 115 18.25 -21.50 30.72
C ARG A 115 18.88 -21.69 32.11
N LYS A 116 19.56 -20.68 32.65
CA LYS A 116 20.13 -20.72 34.01
C LYS A 116 19.04 -20.82 35.07
N LEU A 117 17.89 -20.17 34.86
CA LEU A 117 16.72 -20.29 35.73
C LEU A 117 16.14 -21.72 35.70
N SER A 118 16.06 -22.34 34.52
CA SER A 118 15.62 -23.74 34.41
C SER A 118 16.61 -24.77 34.98
N GLN A 119 17.92 -24.48 35.01
CA GLN A 119 18.94 -25.35 35.61
C GLN A 119 19.07 -25.16 37.12
N ALA A 120 18.98 -23.93 37.64
CA ALA A 120 19.06 -23.67 39.09
C ALA A 120 17.87 -24.26 39.86
N LEU A 121 16.68 -24.32 39.24
CA LEU A 121 15.49 -25.01 39.76
C LEU A 121 15.67 -26.54 39.87
N SER A 122 16.73 -27.11 39.28
CA SER A 122 17.01 -28.55 39.29
C SER A 122 18.17 -28.98 40.20
N SER A 123 18.99 -28.07 40.72
CA SER A 123 20.23 -28.44 41.44
C SER A 123 20.46 -27.82 42.82
N GLY A 124 19.56 -26.98 43.35
CA GLY A 124 19.49 -26.70 44.79
C GLY A 124 20.77 -26.21 45.50
N GLU A 125 21.55 -25.31 44.90
CA GLU A 125 22.68 -24.65 45.58
C GLU A 125 22.60 -23.12 45.52
N SER A 126 22.94 -22.48 46.63
CA SER A 126 22.83 -21.03 46.89
C SER A 126 24.15 -20.29 46.67
N LEU A 127 24.09 -19.09 46.06
CA LEU A 127 25.21 -18.14 45.97
C LEU A 127 24.75 -16.72 46.37
N HIS A 128 25.43 -16.16 47.37
CA HIS A 128 25.52 -14.73 47.75
C HIS A 128 26.28 -13.95 46.64
N SER A 129 26.18 -12.63 46.43
CA SER A 129 25.50 -11.49 47.05
C SER A 129 25.54 -10.34 46.04
N ASP A 130 24.44 -9.61 45.81
CA ASP A 130 24.51 -8.15 45.74
C ASP A 130 23.14 -7.49 45.98
N GLY A 131 23.17 -6.42 46.76
CA GLY A 131 22.09 -6.00 47.65
C GLY A 131 20.81 -5.50 46.99
N LEU A 132 19.72 -5.63 47.76
CA LEU A 132 18.42 -4.95 47.60
C LEU A 132 17.39 -5.55 46.62
N LYS A 133 17.78 -6.31 45.60
CA LYS A 133 16.81 -7.10 44.80
C LYS A 133 16.41 -8.41 45.48
N ASP A 134 17.31 -9.01 46.26
CA ASP A 134 17.08 -10.28 46.97
C ASP A 134 16.20 -10.14 48.23
N PHE A 135 15.97 -8.92 48.73
CA PHE A 135 15.09 -8.69 49.88
C PHE A 135 13.60 -8.87 49.51
N VAL A 136 13.23 -8.51 48.28
CA VAL A 136 11.83 -8.61 47.82
C VAL A 136 11.47 -10.05 47.44
N ALA A 137 12.46 -10.90 47.12
CA ALA A 137 12.23 -12.29 46.72
C ALA A 137 12.32 -13.32 47.88
N SER A 138 12.96 -12.99 49.01
CA SER A 138 13.18 -13.94 50.12
C SER A 138 12.23 -13.78 51.32
N GLY A 139 11.41 -12.73 51.37
CA GLY A 139 10.48 -12.46 52.47
C GLY A 139 9.06 -13.01 52.31
N SER A 140 8.73 -13.74 51.24
CA SER A 140 7.35 -14.11 50.92
C SER A 140 6.80 -15.33 51.67
N GLN A 141 7.63 -16.04 52.45
CA GLN A 141 7.16 -17.21 53.21
C GLN A 141 6.62 -16.90 54.61
N ASN A 142 6.61 -15.65 55.09
CA ASN A 142 6.03 -15.27 56.40
C ASN A 142 5.47 -13.82 56.45
N LEU A 143 4.74 -13.36 55.42
CA LEU A 143 4.07 -12.05 55.46
C LEU A 143 2.67 -12.20 56.06
N SER A 144 2.37 -11.46 57.14
CA SER A 144 1.02 -11.38 57.69
C SER A 144 0.16 -10.38 56.90
N LEU A 145 -1.17 -10.51 56.96
CA LEU A 145 -2.12 -9.59 56.30
C LEU A 145 -1.86 -8.10 56.61
N PRO A 146 -1.52 -7.71 57.86
CA PRO A 146 -1.07 -6.35 58.18
C PRO A 146 0.18 -5.90 57.40
N ASP A 147 1.17 -6.77 57.21
CA ASP A 147 2.41 -6.44 56.50
C ASP A 147 2.17 -6.21 55.01
N VAL A 148 1.26 -6.99 54.41
CA VAL A 148 0.84 -6.83 53.01
C VAL A 148 0.07 -5.51 52.81
N ASN A 149 -0.78 -5.13 53.77
CA ASN A 149 -1.51 -3.87 53.72
C ASN A 149 -0.58 -2.66 53.84
N VAL A 150 0.41 -2.71 54.74
CA VAL A 150 1.42 -1.65 54.85
C VAL A 150 2.26 -1.56 53.57
N MET A 151 2.64 -2.69 52.97
CA MET A 151 3.33 -2.70 51.67
C MET A 151 2.47 -2.10 50.54
N LEU A 152 1.19 -2.46 50.46
CA LEU A 152 0.27 -1.89 49.49
C LEU A 152 0.10 -0.39 49.68
N GLU A 153 0.03 0.09 50.92
CA GLU A 153 -0.11 1.50 51.25
C GLU A 153 1.16 2.28 50.87
N VAL A 154 2.35 1.75 51.16
CA VAL A 154 3.64 2.33 50.74
C VAL A 154 3.78 2.32 49.21
N LEU A 155 3.40 1.24 48.53
CA LEU A 155 3.42 1.16 47.07
C LEU A 155 2.42 2.13 46.43
N THR A 156 1.25 2.30 47.04
CA THR A 156 0.22 3.24 46.58
C THR A 156 0.68 4.68 46.77
N GLN A 157 1.27 5.03 47.92
CA GLN A 157 1.88 6.35 48.14
C GLN A 157 3.01 6.62 47.14
N ARG A 158 3.87 5.62 46.88
CA ARG A 158 4.96 5.75 45.93
C ARG A 158 4.48 5.86 44.48
N LYS A 159 3.39 5.17 44.13
CA LYS A 159 2.70 5.33 42.85
C LYS A 159 2.21 6.77 42.68
N TYR A 160 1.53 7.34 43.68
CA TYR A 160 1.04 8.72 43.61
C TYR A 160 2.17 9.74 43.51
N ILE A 161 3.30 9.52 44.20
CA ILE A 161 4.49 10.38 44.07
C ILE A 161 5.06 10.29 42.65
N LEU A 162 5.21 9.08 42.10
CA LEU A 162 5.71 8.90 40.73
C LEU A 162 4.75 9.49 39.67
N GLU A 163 3.44 9.38 39.87
CA GLU A 163 2.44 10.00 39.00
C GLU A 163 2.52 11.54 39.09
N ALA A 164 2.71 12.11 40.28
CA ALA A 164 2.90 13.54 40.47
C ALA A 164 4.23 14.03 39.87
N GLU A 165 5.33 13.29 40.03
CA GLU A 165 6.63 13.58 39.41
C GLU A 165 6.55 13.50 37.88
N THR A 166 5.84 12.50 37.35
CA THR A 166 5.61 12.34 35.90
C THR A 166 4.76 13.49 35.36
N CYS A 167 3.69 13.87 36.05
CA CYS A 167 2.85 15.02 35.70
C CYS A 167 3.64 16.33 35.75
N THR A 168 4.51 16.50 36.75
CA THR A 168 5.37 17.67 36.88
C THR A 168 6.37 17.74 35.72
N ALA A 169 7.04 16.63 35.39
CA ALA A 169 7.95 16.55 34.25
C ALA A 169 7.24 16.79 32.90
N GLN A 170 6.02 16.27 32.74
CA GLN A 170 5.19 16.54 31.55
C GLN A 170 4.80 18.01 31.43
N ASN A 171 4.45 18.65 32.55
CA ASN A 171 4.10 20.07 32.59
C ASN A 171 5.33 20.98 32.38
N GLU A 172 6.50 20.62 32.89
CA GLU A 172 7.76 21.31 32.61
C GLU A 172 8.14 21.21 31.14
N LEU A 173 8.01 20.03 30.54
CA LEU A 173 8.24 19.83 29.11
C LEU A 173 7.24 20.64 28.27
N LEU A 174 5.96 20.66 28.66
CA LEU A 174 4.93 21.47 28.02
C LEU A 174 5.26 22.97 28.15
N TYR A 175 5.74 23.43 29.30
CA TYR A 175 6.13 24.81 29.52
C TYR A 175 7.34 25.22 28.66
N GLU A 176 8.37 24.38 28.57
CA GLU A 176 9.51 24.63 27.68
C GLU A 176 9.11 24.57 26.20
N PHE A 177 8.19 23.67 25.82
CA PHE A 177 7.60 23.65 24.48
C PHE A 177 6.83 24.95 24.19
N LEU A 178 6.01 25.44 25.12
CA LEU A 178 5.26 26.68 24.97
C LEU A 178 6.19 27.91 24.90
N LYS A 179 7.29 27.94 25.66
CA LYS A 179 8.34 28.97 25.51
C LYS A 179 8.98 28.93 24.13
N HIS A 180 9.31 27.74 23.64
CA HIS A 180 9.90 27.57 22.31
C HIS A 180 8.91 28.02 21.22
N LEU A 181 7.64 27.63 21.35
CA LEU A 181 6.56 28.07 20.46
C LEU A 181 6.41 29.59 20.49
N ARG A 182 6.41 30.22 21.67
CA ARG A 182 6.35 31.67 21.81
C ARG A 182 7.52 32.35 21.11
N LYS A 183 8.75 31.85 21.32
CA LYS A 183 9.97 32.37 20.68
C LYS A 183 9.89 32.25 19.15
N GLN A 184 9.44 31.11 18.63
CA GLN A 184 9.22 30.94 17.18
C GLN A 184 8.18 31.94 16.63
N ARG A 185 7.10 32.21 17.37
CA ARG A 185 6.08 33.19 16.96
C ARG A 185 6.60 34.62 17.00
N GLU A 186 7.40 34.98 18.01
CA GLU A 186 8.08 36.28 18.11
C GLU A 186 9.10 36.47 16.96
N GLU A 187 9.88 35.43 16.62
CA GLU A 187 10.81 35.44 15.48
C GLU A 187 10.06 35.62 14.16
N LYS A 188 8.92 34.94 13.98
CA LYS A 188 8.07 35.09 12.79
C LYS A 188 7.45 36.49 12.69
N LEU A 189 7.04 37.09 13.80
CA LEU A 189 6.54 38.47 13.85
C LEU A 189 7.62 39.49 13.45
N ASN A 190 8.85 39.28 13.91
CA ASN A 190 10.00 40.11 13.54
C ASN A 190 10.40 39.94 12.07
N GLN A 191 10.26 38.73 11.52
CA GLN A 191 10.45 38.49 10.09
C GLN A 191 9.39 39.24 9.26
N LEU A 192 8.11 39.08 9.59
CA LEU A 192 7.01 39.79 8.92
C LEU A 192 7.16 41.32 8.99
N SER A 193 7.64 41.84 10.12
CA SER A 193 7.89 43.28 10.26
C SER A 193 8.98 43.79 9.31
N ARG A 194 10.04 42.99 9.09
CA ARG A 194 11.11 43.31 8.12
C ARG A 194 10.62 43.21 6.67
N GLU A 195 9.83 42.19 6.37
CA GLU A 195 9.19 42.02 5.05
C GLU A 195 8.31 43.21 4.70
N LEU A 196 7.47 43.67 5.63
CA LEU A 196 6.61 44.85 5.45
C LEU A 196 7.40 46.15 5.24
N ALA A 197 8.51 46.33 5.95
CA ALA A 197 9.37 47.51 5.80
C ALA A 197 10.03 47.55 4.41
N LEU A 198 10.49 46.40 3.92
CA LEU A 198 11.08 46.28 2.59
C LEU A 198 10.05 46.55 1.48
N ILE A 199 8.85 45.99 1.61
CA ILE A 199 7.75 46.24 0.65
C ILE A 199 7.44 47.73 0.56
N LYS A 200 7.35 48.44 1.70
CA LYS A 200 7.09 49.89 1.72
C LYS A 200 8.17 50.68 0.97
N LYS A 201 9.44 50.34 1.19
CA LYS A 201 10.57 50.98 0.50
C LYS A 201 10.51 50.76 -1.02
N ASP A 202 10.23 49.53 -1.45
CA ASP A 202 10.10 49.20 -2.87
C ASP A 202 8.89 49.88 -3.53
N MET A 203 7.77 50.02 -2.80
CA MET A 203 6.60 50.76 -3.27
C MET A 203 6.95 52.23 -3.54
N GLU A 204 7.68 52.88 -2.62
CA GLU A 204 8.15 54.26 -2.81
C GLU A 204 9.08 54.40 -4.03
N GLU A 205 9.98 53.43 -4.26
CA GLU A 205 10.86 53.42 -5.42
C GLU A 205 10.07 53.31 -6.74
N VAL A 206 9.07 52.42 -6.77
CA VAL A 206 8.18 52.27 -7.94
C VAL A 206 7.35 53.53 -8.17
N GLU A 207 6.80 54.14 -7.13
CA GLU A 207 6.06 55.40 -7.25
C GLU A 207 6.92 56.54 -7.81
N ASN A 208 8.19 56.63 -7.40
CA ASN A 208 9.11 57.63 -7.92
C ASN A 208 9.43 57.42 -9.41
N VAL A 209 9.57 56.16 -9.84
CA VAL A 209 9.72 55.81 -11.26
C VAL A 209 8.45 56.12 -12.06
N LEU A 210 7.26 55.86 -11.50
CA LEU A 210 6.00 56.19 -12.17
C LEU A 210 5.85 57.71 -12.36
N LYS A 211 6.18 58.51 -11.34
CA LYS A 211 6.19 59.97 -11.42
C LYS A 211 7.17 60.49 -12.46
N SER A 212 8.38 59.90 -12.57
CA SER A 212 9.37 60.33 -13.57
C SER A 212 8.95 59.99 -15.01
N VAL A 213 8.25 58.87 -15.21
CA VAL A 213 7.67 58.48 -16.50
C VAL A 213 6.49 59.39 -16.88
N GLU A 214 5.65 59.79 -15.93
CA GLU A 214 4.57 60.76 -16.17
C GLU A 214 5.10 62.15 -16.53
N MET A 215 6.17 62.62 -15.86
CA MET A 215 6.84 63.87 -16.23
C MET A 215 7.49 63.80 -17.62
N SER A 216 8.03 62.63 -18.01
CA SER A 216 8.59 62.41 -19.35
C SER A 216 7.50 62.38 -20.44
N LYS A 217 6.30 61.84 -20.14
CA LYS A 217 5.13 61.92 -21.03
C LYS A 217 4.57 63.34 -21.16
N ALA A 218 4.63 64.14 -20.10
CA ALA A 218 4.24 65.55 -20.13
C ALA A 218 5.17 66.39 -21.03
N HIS A 219 6.46 66.07 -21.09
CA HIS A 219 7.40 66.72 -22.03
C HIS A 219 7.16 66.32 -23.49
N ILE A 220 6.84 65.05 -23.76
CA ILE A 220 6.53 64.59 -25.13
C ILE A 220 5.21 65.18 -25.64
N THR A 221 4.28 65.53 -24.75
CA THR A 221 3.00 66.15 -25.11
C THR A 221 3.07 67.68 -25.20
N SER A 222 4.04 68.35 -24.58
CA SER A 222 4.28 69.79 -24.80
C SER A 222 4.97 70.08 -26.13
N ASP A 223 5.81 69.17 -26.63
CA ASP A 223 6.55 69.36 -27.88
C ASP A 223 5.71 69.12 -29.16
N ILE A 224 4.48 68.62 -29.02
CA ILE A 224 3.57 68.34 -30.16
C ILE A 224 2.55 69.48 -30.40
N VAL A 225 2.43 70.45 -29.48
CA VAL A 225 1.38 71.49 -29.58
C VAL A 225 1.92 72.86 -30.06
N ASP A 226 3.24 73.04 -30.22
CA ASP A 226 3.84 74.35 -30.57
C ASP A 226 4.53 74.43 -31.95
N SER A 227 4.24 73.50 -32.86
CA SER A 227 4.64 73.62 -34.27
C SER A 227 3.58 73.08 -35.22
N ASP A 228 2.63 73.93 -35.63
CA ASP A 228 2.51 74.33 -37.04
C ASP A 228 1.23 75.13 -37.31
N MET A 229 1.42 76.43 -37.54
CA MET A 229 0.47 77.28 -38.24
C MET A 229 1.24 78.12 -39.28
N LYS A 230 1.24 77.69 -40.55
CA LYS A 230 1.24 78.55 -41.76
C LYS A 230 1.12 77.78 -43.08
N ASN A 231 -0.05 77.94 -43.70
CA ASN A 231 -0.44 77.95 -45.12
C ASN A 231 0.56 77.52 -46.21
N VAL A 232 0.13 76.62 -47.13
CA VAL A 232 0.05 76.86 -48.59
C VAL A 232 -1.12 76.04 -49.21
N SER A 233 -1.68 76.62 -50.25
CA SER A 233 -2.94 76.45 -50.99
C SER A 233 -3.08 75.29 -52.01
N GLU A 234 -4.37 74.94 -52.23
CA GLU A 234 -5.09 74.65 -53.50
C GLU A 234 -4.76 73.46 -54.45
N LYS A 235 -5.89 72.89 -54.95
CA LYS A 235 -6.10 71.98 -56.11
C LYS A 235 -5.76 70.49 -55.88
N SER A 236 -6.53 69.49 -56.31
CA SER A 236 -7.74 69.41 -57.14
C SER A 236 -8.29 67.96 -57.17
N SER A 237 -9.63 67.83 -57.31
CA SER A 237 -10.40 66.86 -58.13
C SER A 237 -10.32 65.32 -57.98
N GLY A 238 -11.51 64.70 -57.94
CA GLY A 238 -11.86 63.34 -58.44
C GLY A 238 -12.28 62.34 -57.34
N ASN A 239 -13.56 62.03 -57.10
CA ASN A 239 -14.40 60.99 -57.76
C ASN A 239 -13.67 59.63 -57.92
N ASP A 240 -14.18 58.44 -57.57
CA ASP A 240 -15.55 57.94 -57.43
C ASP A 240 -15.57 56.59 -56.64
N GLY A 241 -16.71 56.32 -55.98
CA GLY A 241 -17.39 55.02 -55.90
C GLY A 241 -16.81 53.89 -55.03
N TYR A 242 -17.57 52.93 -54.47
CA TYR A 242 -19.01 52.67 -54.42
C TYR A 242 -19.19 51.42 -53.50
N TYR A 243 -20.17 51.44 -52.57
CA TYR A 243 -20.90 50.36 -51.83
C TYR A 243 -20.18 49.05 -51.40
N GLY A 244 -20.33 48.45 -50.22
CA GLY A 244 -21.27 48.57 -49.11
C GLY A 244 -21.70 47.17 -48.57
N SER A 245 -21.47 46.91 -47.26
CA SER A 245 -22.10 45.88 -46.36
C SER A 245 -21.86 44.37 -46.63
N LYS A 246 -21.74 43.42 -45.68
CA LYS A 246 -21.91 43.31 -44.20
C LYS A 246 -21.33 41.95 -43.73
N LYS A 247 -20.73 41.84 -42.53
CA LYS A 247 -20.88 40.74 -41.52
C LYS A 247 -19.86 40.87 -40.35
N GLY A 248 -20.34 40.85 -39.10
CA GLY A 248 -19.56 40.56 -37.86
C GLY A 248 -19.44 39.02 -37.63
N PRO A 249 -18.78 38.53 -36.56
CA PRO A 249 -19.06 38.89 -35.14
C PRO A 249 -17.85 38.96 -34.15
N ASP A 250 -18.16 39.46 -32.94
CA ASP A 250 -17.68 39.13 -31.58
C ASP A 250 -16.26 39.36 -31.03
N SER A 251 -16.32 39.66 -29.72
CA SER A 251 -15.39 40.31 -28.81
C SER A 251 -14.24 39.44 -28.31
N SER A 252 -13.01 39.94 -28.46
CA SER A 252 -11.83 39.46 -27.75
C SER A 252 -11.75 40.08 -26.35
N ALA A 253 -11.85 39.27 -25.31
CA ALA A 253 -11.37 39.66 -23.99
C ALA A 253 -9.88 40.02 -24.12
N SER A 254 -9.52 41.26 -23.75
CA SER A 254 -8.17 41.78 -23.97
C SER A 254 -7.12 40.84 -23.33
N SER A 255 -6.00 40.61 -24.02
CA SER A 255 -4.89 39.80 -23.52
C SER A 255 -4.36 40.25 -22.15
N LEU A 256 -4.65 41.50 -21.76
CA LEU A 256 -4.36 42.07 -20.45
C LEU A 256 -5.23 41.49 -19.34
N ALA A 257 -6.52 41.22 -19.57
CA ALA A 257 -7.42 40.62 -18.58
C ALA A 257 -7.01 39.18 -18.28
N VAL A 258 -6.68 38.40 -19.31
CA VAL A 258 -6.17 37.02 -19.18
C VAL A 258 -4.83 37.00 -18.45
N ARG A 259 -3.93 37.94 -18.72
CA ARG A 259 -2.65 38.09 -18.00
C ARG A 259 -2.84 38.48 -16.53
N ARG A 260 -3.81 39.35 -16.25
CA ARG A 260 -4.13 39.81 -14.89
C ARG A 260 -4.71 38.66 -14.05
N ASN A 261 -5.62 37.88 -14.61
CA ASN A 261 -6.20 36.71 -13.94
C ASN A 261 -5.14 35.61 -13.68
N ARG A 262 -4.18 35.41 -14.60
CA ARG A 262 -3.03 34.50 -14.37
C ARG A 262 -2.11 34.97 -13.24
N MET A 263 -1.87 36.29 -13.12
CA MET A 263 -1.07 36.82 -12.00
C MET A 263 -1.77 36.67 -10.65
N HIS A 264 -3.11 36.78 -10.62
CA HIS A 264 -3.89 36.55 -9.40
C HIS A 264 -3.88 35.08 -8.97
N ALA A 265 -3.94 34.12 -9.92
CA ALA A 265 -3.91 32.68 -9.62
C ALA A 265 -2.56 32.16 -9.06
N HIS A 266 -1.46 32.88 -9.29
CA HIS A 266 -0.10 32.53 -8.84
C HIS A 266 0.45 33.52 -7.79
N PHE A 267 -0.43 34.21 -7.07
CA PHE A 267 -0.03 35.27 -6.14
C PHE A 267 0.95 34.79 -5.06
N ASP A 268 0.77 33.58 -4.52
CA ASP A 268 1.66 33.05 -3.47
C ASP A 268 3.06 32.69 -4.01
N ASP A 269 3.14 32.12 -5.21
CA ASP A 269 4.42 31.84 -5.89
C ASP A 269 5.18 33.14 -6.21
N PHE A 270 4.43 34.20 -6.55
CA PHE A 270 4.97 35.55 -6.77
C PHE A 270 5.51 36.18 -5.48
N VAL A 271 4.77 36.05 -4.38
CA VAL A 271 5.21 36.49 -3.05
C VAL A 271 6.49 35.76 -2.64
N GLN A 272 6.58 34.45 -2.88
CA GLN A 272 7.79 33.68 -2.58
C GLN A 272 8.98 34.06 -3.47
N CYS A 273 8.76 34.29 -4.77
CA CYS A 273 9.80 34.75 -5.70
C CYS A 273 10.35 36.13 -5.30
N TYR A 274 9.47 37.05 -4.90
CA TYR A 274 9.84 38.38 -4.42
C TYR A 274 10.78 38.31 -3.22
N PHE A 275 10.39 37.58 -2.17
CA PHE A 275 11.20 37.48 -0.95
C PHE A 275 12.47 36.64 -1.13
N SER A 276 12.47 35.64 -2.01
CA SER A 276 13.68 34.85 -2.32
C SER A 276 14.73 35.69 -3.07
N THR A 277 14.31 36.56 -3.99
CA THR A 277 15.20 37.47 -4.72
C THR A 277 15.74 38.57 -3.80
N ARG A 278 14.96 38.95 -2.79
CA ARG A 278 15.30 39.94 -1.77
C ARG A 278 15.92 39.34 -0.51
N ALA A 279 16.20 38.03 -0.49
CA ALA A 279 16.66 37.32 0.70
C ALA A 279 17.90 37.98 1.33
N LYS A 280 18.86 38.44 0.51
CA LYS A 280 20.06 39.11 1.02
C LYS A 280 19.74 40.40 1.80
N GLU A 281 18.78 41.19 1.33
CA GLU A 281 18.36 42.45 1.96
C GLU A 281 17.51 42.21 3.22
N LEU A 282 16.75 41.10 3.25
CA LEU A 282 15.97 40.64 4.40
C LEU A 282 16.84 40.08 5.54
N PHE A 283 17.93 39.39 5.20
CA PHE A 283 18.77 38.69 6.17
C PHE A 283 19.96 39.52 6.67
N PHE A 284 20.54 40.40 5.86
CA PHE A 284 21.82 41.06 6.20
C PHE A 284 21.72 42.55 6.56
N GLY A 285 20.59 43.22 6.34
CA GLY A 285 20.47 44.66 6.65
C GLY A 285 21.37 45.52 5.75
N GLY A 286 21.02 46.78 5.56
CA GLY A 286 21.62 47.67 4.55
C GLY A 286 23.06 48.14 4.77
N ASP A 287 23.91 47.43 5.52
CA ASP A 287 25.31 47.80 5.76
C ASP A 287 26.23 46.61 5.49
N ALA A 288 26.68 46.50 4.23
CA ALA A 288 27.84 45.70 3.87
C ALA A 288 28.56 46.37 2.67
N GLU A 289 29.31 47.42 2.98
CA GLU A 289 30.46 47.79 2.16
C GLU A 289 31.55 46.72 2.34
N GLU A 290 31.91 45.99 1.27
CA GLU A 290 33.29 45.89 0.77
C GLU A 290 33.46 44.89 -0.39
N SER A 291 33.93 45.45 -1.52
CA SER A 291 34.76 44.87 -2.59
C SER A 291 34.25 43.70 -3.45
N VAL A 292 33.98 43.96 -4.74
CA VAL A 292 34.83 43.62 -5.91
C VAL A 292 34.22 44.31 -7.17
N ASN A 293 35.10 44.89 -8.00
CA ASN A 293 34.87 45.86 -9.09
C ASN A 293 33.93 45.45 -10.24
N GLU A 294 33.01 46.35 -10.62
CA GLU A 294 32.54 46.58 -12.01
C GLU A 294 32.31 48.09 -12.27
N PRO A 295 32.47 48.59 -13.52
CA PRO A 295 32.36 50.01 -13.82
C PRO A 295 30.93 50.46 -14.17
N ASP A 296 30.53 51.58 -13.54
CA ASP A 296 29.49 52.58 -13.84
C ASP A 296 28.38 52.29 -14.86
N SER A 297 27.12 52.29 -14.37
CA SER A 297 26.16 53.40 -14.61
C SER A 297 24.81 53.21 -13.90
N SER A 298 24.45 54.22 -13.09
CA SER A 298 23.09 54.65 -12.69
C SER A 298 21.99 53.60 -12.45
N GLY A 299 21.69 53.34 -11.17
CA GLY A 299 20.39 52.80 -10.72
C GLY A 299 20.53 51.91 -9.49
N ALA A 300 20.15 52.42 -8.31
CA ALA A 300 19.92 51.57 -7.15
C ALA A 300 18.88 50.49 -7.52
N GLY A 301 19.18 49.20 -7.31
CA GLY A 301 18.19 48.13 -7.47
C GLY A 301 18.70 46.84 -8.10
N SER A 302 19.70 46.16 -7.52
CA SER A 302 20.12 44.85 -8.04
C SER A 302 19.08 43.74 -7.76
N GLY A 303 18.36 43.80 -6.62
CA GLY A 303 17.30 42.86 -6.27
C GLY A 303 15.95 43.11 -6.97
N LEU A 304 15.54 44.38 -7.12
CA LEU A 304 14.28 44.74 -7.78
C LEU A 304 14.32 44.44 -9.28
N ASN A 305 15.46 44.70 -9.92
CA ASN A 305 15.64 44.46 -11.35
C ASN A 305 15.70 42.96 -11.68
N LEU A 306 16.37 42.16 -10.84
CA LEU A 306 16.36 40.70 -10.95
C LEU A 306 14.96 40.10 -10.77
N PHE A 307 14.16 40.66 -9.85
CA PHE A 307 12.76 40.27 -9.67
C PHE A 307 11.90 40.63 -10.88
N ARG A 308 12.08 41.81 -11.48
CA ARG A 308 11.40 42.22 -12.73
C ARG A 308 11.72 41.26 -13.88
N GLU A 309 12.98 40.83 -14.03
CA GLU A 309 13.36 39.85 -15.05
C GLU A 309 12.78 38.45 -14.78
N ASN A 310 12.76 38.02 -13.52
CA ASN A 310 12.19 36.74 -13.13
C ASN A 310 10.65 36.73 -13.27
N LEU A 311 9.96 37.84 -12.99
CA LEU A 311 8.54 38.03 -13.27
C LEU A 311 8.23 37.82 -14.77
N VAL A 312 9.07 38.36 -15.66
CA VAL A 312 8.95 38.18 -17.10
C VAL A 312 9.21 36.73 -17.52
N LYS A 313 10.15 36.03 -16.88
CA LYS A 313 10.40 34.59 -17.10
C LYS A 313 9.28 33.70 -16.55
N PHE A 314 8.74 34.01 -15.38
CA PHE A 314 7.62 33.30 -14.73
C PHE A 314 6.32 33.44 -15.53
N SER A 315 6.10 34.59 -16.18
CA SER A 315 5.01 34.77 -17.14
C SER A 315 5.10 33.84 -18.37
N ARG A 316 6.22 33.12 -18.53
CA ARG A 316 6.54 32.25 -19.68
C ARG A 316 6.82 30.78 -19.31
N ALA A 317 6.88 30.38 -18.04
CA ALA A 317 7.33 29.05 -17.64
C ALA A 317 6.50 28.48 -16.46
N GLU A 318 5.86 27.33 -16.67
CA GLU A 318 5.24 26.52 -15.61
C GLU A 318 6.30 25.64 -14.90
N PRO A 319 6.20 25.39 -13.59
CA PRO A 319 6.83 24.24 -12.94
C PRO A 319 5.92 23.00 -13.05
N ASP A 320 6.47 21.89 -13.54
CA ASP A 320 5.78 20.62 -13.81
C ASP A 320 4.88 20.13 -12.65
N PHE A 321 3.59 19.95 -12.93
CA PHE A 321 2.65 19.26 -12.06
C PHE A 321 2.97 17.75 -12.08
N LYS A 322 3.54 17.24 -10.99
CA LYS A 322 3.97 15.83 -10.91
C LYS A 322 2.77 14.88 -10.78
N LYS A 323 2.95 13.64 -11.22
CA LYS A 323 1.98 12.53 -11.05
C LYS A 323 1.45 12.48 -9.62
N GLY A 324 0.13 12.47 -9.47
CA GLY A 324 -0.57 12.39 -8.18
C GLY A 324 -0.50 13.65 -7.31
N SER A 325 0.12 14.74 -7.77
CA SER A 325 0.09 16.01 -7.06
C SER A 325 -1.24 16.72 -7.27
N THR A 326 -1.69 17.46 -6.25
CA THR A 326 -2.97 18.18 -6.27
C THR A 326 -2.78 19.60 -5.77
N ARG A 327 -3.60 20.53 -6.29
CA ARG A 327 -3.80 21.87 -5.73
C ARG A 327 -5.26 22.23 -5.82
N VAL A 328 -5.81 22.75 -4.73
CA VAL A 328 -7.18 23.23 -4.66
C VAL A 328 -7.18 24.75 -4.83
N PHE A 329 -8.03 25.23 -5.72
CA PHE A 329 -8.26 26.65 -5.97
C PHE A 329 -9.69 27.02 -5.56
N TYR A 330 -9.85 28.21 -5.03
CA TYR A 330 -11.14 28.76 -4.61
C TYR A 330 -11.52 29.95 -5.49
N ASP A 331 -12.80 30.31 -5.50
CA ASP A 331 -13.32 31.54 -6.12
C ASP A 331 -12.96 31.70 -7.61
N LEU A 332 -12.84 30.59 -8.35
CA LEU A 332 -12.57 30.62 -9.79
C LEU A 332 -13.82 30.93 -10.62
N THR A 333 -14.98 30.46 -10.17
CA THR A 333 -16.28 30.58 -10.84
C THR A 333 -17.39 30.56 -9.81
N ASP A 334 -18.52 31.21 -10.09
CA ASP A 334 -19.70 31.18 -9.20
C ASP A 334 -20.35 29.79 -9.09
N ASP A 335 -20.08 28.90 -10.06
CA ASP A 335 -20.67 27.56 -10.13
C ASP A 335 -19.95 26.53 -9.24
N TYR A 336 -18.70 26.78 -8.85
CA TYR A 336 -17.87 25.84 -8.09
C TYR A 336 -17.18 26.53 -6.91
N LEU A 337 -17.46 26.07 -5.69
CA LEU A 337 -16.84 26.58 -4.46
C LEU A 337 -15.32 26.33 -4.42
N ALA A 338 -14.89 25.17 -4.92
CA ALA A 338 -13.50 24.78 -4.98
C ALA A 338 -13.25 23.92 -6.23
N VAL A 339 -12.07 24.07 -6.83
CA VAL A 339 -11.62 23.30 -7.99
C VAL A 339 -10.28 22.65 -7.66
N SER A 340 -10.22 21.32 -7.68
CA SER A 340 -8.97 20.58 -7.50
C SER A 340 -8.33 20.28 -8.85
N VAL A 341 -7.14 20.82 -9.10
CA VAL A 341 -6.30 20.47 -10.25
C VAL A 341 -5.35 19.34 -9.85
N VAL A 342 -5.24 18.33 -10.70
CA VAL A 342 -4.52 17.08 -10.42
C VAL A 342 -3.47 16.77 -11.49
N GLY A 343 -2.32 16.24 -11.08
CA GLY A 343 -1.23 15.88 -11.99
C GLY A 343 -1.39 14.45 -12.52
N LEU A 344 -1.63 14.30 -13.82
CA LEU A 344 -1.80 13.01 -14.50
C LEU A 344 -0.47 12.31 -14.85
N GLY A 345 0.68 12.97 -14.66
CA GLY A 345 1.97 12.42 -15.06
C GLY A 345 2.20 12.47 -16.58
N ASP A 346 2.96 11.51 -17.11
CA ASP A 346 3.31 11.49 -18.54
C ASP A 346 2.07 11.20 -19.40
N SER A 347 1.75 12.12 -20.31
CA SER A 347 0.65 12.00 -21.27
C SER A 347 0.86 10.90 -22.31
N LYS A 348 2.08 10.37 -22.44
CA LYS A 348 2.41 9.22 -23.30
C LYS A 348 2.43 7.89 -22.55
N ALA A 349 2.06 7.87 -21.27
CA ALA A 349 1.95 6.63 -20.52
C ALA A 349 1.01 5.65 -21.23
N GLY A 350 1.34 4.36 -21.15
CA GLY A 350 0.59 3.28 -21.78
C GLY A 350 0.71 2.02 -20.95
N ILE A 351 0.79 0.85 -21.59
CA ILE A 351 1.10 -0.38 -20.87
C ILE A 351 2.57 -0.38 -20.48
N ASN A 352 2.83 -0.40 -19.17
CA ASN A 352 4.16 -0.59 -18.62
C ASN A 352 4.45 -2.09 -18.55
N GLN A 353 5.38 -2.57 -19.38
CA GLN A 353 5.70 -3.99 -19.49
C GLN A 353 6.44 -4.54 -18.27
N GLU A 354 7.18 -3.71 -17.55
CA GLU A 354 7.94 -4.12 -16.36
C GLU A 354 7.02 -4.27 -15.15
N GLU A 355 6.08 -3.33 -15.00
CA GLU A 355 5.10 -3.35 -13.90
C GLU A 355 3.89 -4.26 -14.15
N GLU A 356 3.68 -4.66 -15.41
CA GLU A 356 2.49 -5.39 -15.88
C GLU A 356 1.19 -4.66 -15.52
N ILE A 357 1.15 -3.33 -15.75
CA ILE A 357 -0.04 -2.50 -15.56
C ILE A 357 -0.26 -1.55 -16.74
N ASN A 358 -1.50 -1.12 -16.96
CA ASN A 358 -1.79 0.05 -17.77
C ASN A 358 -1.53 1.33 -16.94
N GLU A 359 -0.36 1.93 -17.14
CA GLU A 359 0.11 3.08 -16.37
C GLU A 359 -0.74 4.33 -16.62
N ALA A 360 -1.27 4.51 -17.84
CA ALA A 360 -2.18 5.62 -18.13
C ALA A 360 -3.43 5.56 -17.24
N LYS A 361 -4.08 4.39 -17.17
CA LYS A 361 -5.26 4.20 -16.31
C LYS A 361 -4.91 4.33 -14.83
N GLU A 362 -3.76 3.80 -14.42
CA GLU A 362 -3.33 3.92 -13.02
C GLU A 362 -3.07 5.37 -12.62
N ASN A 363 -2.49 6.17 -13.50
CA ASN A 363 -2.30 7.59 -13.27
C ASN A 363 -3.63 8.33 -13.09
N VAL A 364 -4.62 8.02 -13.93
CA VAL A 364 -5.96 8.61 -13.83
C VAL A 364 -6.62 8.24 -12.50
N ARG A 365 -6.56 6.97 -12.08
CA ARG A 365 -7.09 6.53 -10.77
C ARG A 365 -6.44 7.30 -9.62
N LEU A 366 -5.11 7.41 -9.64
CA LEU A 366 -4.34 8.11 -8.62
C LEU A 366 -4.68 9.61 -8.57
N ALA A 367 -4.81 10.24 -9.73
CA ALA A 367 -5.15 11.66 -9.84
C ALA A 367 -6.58 11.93 -9.35
N ALA A 368 -7.56 11.14 -9.82
CA ALA A 368 -8.95 11.24 -9.39
C ALA A 368 -9.10 11.05 -7.87
N ALA A 369 -8.45 10.02 -7.31
CA ALA A 369 -8.42 9.77 -5.88
C ALA A 369 -7.81 10.92 -5.09
N ALA A 370 -6.67 11.46 -5.55
CA ALA A 370 -6.00 12.55 -4.87
C ALA A 370 -6.83 13.83 -4.89
N GLY A 371 -7.48 14.14 -6.03
CA GLY A 371 -8.35 15.31 -6.16
C GLY A 371 -9.61 15.20 -5.31
N GLY A 372 -10.28 14.04 -5.35
CA GLY A 372 -11.44 13.75 -4.50
C GLY A 372 -11.13 13.91 -3.01
N LYS A 373 -10.02 13.32 -2.57
CA LYS A 373 -9.54 13.44 -1.19
C LYS A 373 -9.24 14.88 -0.79
N ALA A 374 -8.67 15.67 -1.71
CA ALA A 374 -8.36 17.07 -1.44
C ALA A 374 -9.66 17.88 -1.28
N LEU A 375 -10.65 17.69 -2.14
CA LEU A 375 -11.95 18.35 -2.03
C LEU A 375 -12.72 17.92 -0.77
N GLU A 376 -12.69 16.64 -0.44
CA GLU A 376 -13.29 16.11 0.80
C GLU A 376 -12.66 16.75 2.06
N ALA A 377 -11.33 16.95 2.06
CA ALA A 377 -10.63 17.59 3.17
C ALA A 377 -11.04 19.06 3.38
N GLU A 378 -11.52 19.73 2.33
CA GLU A 378 -12.09 21.08 2.37
C GLU A 378 -13.59 21.09 2.72
N GLY A 379 -14.17 19.93 3.04
CA GLY A 379 -15.58 19.80 3.42
C GLY A 379 -16.57 19.83 2.26
N ILE A 380 -16.09 19.62 1.02
CA ILE A 380 -16.95 19.54 -0.17
C ILE A 380 -17.65 18.18 -0.20
N ASN A 381 -18.99 18.20 -0.25
CA ASN A 381 -19.84 17.01 -0.22
C ASN A 381 -20.52 16.68 -1.56
N ASP A 382 -20.40 17.53 -2.57
CA ASP A 382 -20.90 17.31 -3.94
C ASP A 382 -19.73 17.56 -4.89
N ILE A 383 -19.22 16.49 -5.49
CA ILE A 383 -18.01 16.50 -6.31
C ILE A 383 -18.39 16.18 -7.75
N GLU A 384 -18.14 17.12 -8.64
CA GLU A 384 -18.22 16.89 -10.08
C GLU A 384 -16.82 16.64 -10.66
N ILE A 385 -16.67 15.60 -11.48
CA ILE A 385 -15.38 15.18 -12.04
C ILE A 385 -15.47 15.01 -13.57
N GLU A 386 -14.44 15.47 -14.29
CA GLU A 386 -14.25 15.20 -15.72
C GLU A 386 -13.58 13.83 -15.95
N SER A 387 -13.49 13.35 -17.19
CA SER A 387 -12.91 12.02 -17.45
C SER A 387 -11.42 11.90 -17.18
N LEU A 388 -10.69 13.02 -17.10
CA LEU A 388 -9.23 13.04 -16.98
C LEU A 388 -8.53 12.21 -18.09
N GLY A 389 -9.18 12.08 -19.25
CA GLY A 389 -8.73 11.26 -20.38
C GLY A 389 -9.17 9.79 -20.35
N ASP A 390 -9.72 9.28 -19.24
CA ASP A 390 -10.28 7.92 -19.13
C ASP A 390 -11.37 7.86 -18.05
N ALA A 391 -12.62 8.02 -18.46
CA ALA A 391 -13.76 8.12 -17.53
C ALA A 391 -13.95 6.87 -16.66
N GLU A 392 -13.63 5.68 -17.17
CA GLU A 392 -13.70 4.43 -16.40
C GLU A 392 -12.70 4.46 -15.24
N ALA A 393 -11.44 4.84 -15.51
CA ALA A 393 -10.40 4.93 -14.50
C ALA A 393 -10.64 6.09 -13.51
N ALA A 394 -11.21 7.20 -13.97
CA ALA A 394 -11.55 8.35 -13.10
C ALA A 394 -12.63 7.97 -12.08
N ALA A 395 -13.70 7.31 -12.52
CA ALA A 395 -14.74 6.77 -11.64
C ALA A 395 -14.16 5.78 -10.62
N GLU A 396 -13.33 4.83 -11.08
CA GLU A 396 -12.67 3.86 -10.21
C GLU A 396 -11.84 4.54 -9.12
N GLY A 397 -10.96 5.48 -9.49
CA GLY A 397 -10.07 6.16 -8.55
C GLY A 397 -10.84 6.95 -7.49
N LEU A 398 -11.82 7.74 -7.91
CA LEU A 398 -12.58 8.61 -7.02
C LEU A 398 -13.46 7.80 -6.05
N ILE A 399 -14.26 6.87 -6.56
CA ILE A 399 -15.26 6.14 -5.76
C ILE A 399 -14.60 5.15 -4.78
N LEU A 400 -13.47 4.53 -5.18
CA LEU A 400 -12.71 3.66 -4.27
C LEU A 400 -12.07 4.42 -3.11
N GLN A 401 -11.61 5.66 -3.37
CA GLN A 401 -10.95 6.50 -2.39
C GLN A 401 -11.92 7.08 -1.37
N LEU A 402 -13.08 7.57 -1.84
CA LEU A 402 -14.08 8.22 -0.99
C LEU A 402 -14.85 7.24 -0.09
N TRP A 403 -14.80 5.94 -0.40
CA TRP A 403 -15.48 4.92 0.39
C TRP A 403 -14.93 4.85 1.82
N LYS A 404 -15.82 4.63 2.79
CA LYS A 404 -15.48 4.43 4.21
C LYS A 404 -16.43 3.40 4.81
N TYR A 405 -15.91 2.55 5.69
CA TYR A 405 -16.71 1.69 6.56
C TYR A 405 -16.86 2.36 7.94
N GLU A 406 -18.02 2.96 8.20
CA GLU A 406 -18.30 3.74 9.41
C GLU A 406 -19.68 3.45 10.02
N GLU A 407 -20.39 2.44 9.52
CA GLU A 407 -21.76 2.07 9.89
C GLU A 407 -21.90 1.75 11.38
N LEU A 408 -20.79 1.37 12.03
CA LEU A 408 -20.73 1.05 13.46
C LEU A 408 -20.26 2.22 14.34
N LYS A 409 -19.90 3.38 13.76
CA LYS A 409 -19.66 4.61 14.52
C LYS A 409 -20.99 5.24 14.94
N ASP A 410 -20.97 6.00 16.04
CA ASP A 410 -22.09 6.87 16.41
C ASP A 410 -22.52 7.73 15.22
N LYS A 411 -23.83 7.84 14.97
CA LYS A 411 -24.37 8.55 13.80
C LYS A 411 -23.82 9.98 13.65
N ASP A 412 -23.65 10.69 14.76
CA ASP A 412 -23.14 12.07 14.77
C ASP A 412 -21.63 12.16 14.48
N LYS A 413 -20.91 11.03 14.49
CA LYS A 413 -19.47 10.92 14.21
C LYS A 413 -19.18 10.25 12.87
N GLN A 414 -20.20 9.80 12.15
CA GLN A 414 -20.05 9.27 10.81
C GLN A 414 -19.70 10.41 9.86
N LEU A 415 -18.63 10.23 9.10
CA LEU A 415 -18.31 11.11 8.00
C LEU A 415 -19.21 10.75 6.83
N GLY A 416 -19.84 11.76 6.23
CA GLY A 416 -20.51 11.57 4.93
C GLY A 416 -19.52 11.06 3.88
N VAL A 417 -20.05 10.30 2.93
CA VAL A 417 -19.37 10.02 1.66
C VAL A 417 -19.86 11.08 0.68
N PRO A 418 -18.98 11.89 0.06
CA PRO A 418 -19.40 12.88 -0.92
C PRO A 418 -20.19 12.25 -2.07
N GLU A 419 -21.23 12.96 -2.54
CA GLU A 419 -21.93 12.63 -3.76
C GLU A 419 -21.01 12.90 -4.95
N VAL A 420 -20.97 11.98 -5.92
CA VAL A 420 -20.09 12.09 -7.09
C VAL A 420 -20.94 12.19 -8.35
N LYS A 421 -20.67 13.20 -9.17
CA LYS A 421 -21.30 13.44 -10.47
C LYS A 421 -20.25 13.46 -11.58
N PHE A 422 -20.62 12.90 -12.73
CA PHE A 422 -19.78 12.93 -13.92
C PHE A 422 -20.10 14.15 -14.79
N LYS A 423 -19.07 14.94 -15.10
CA LYS A 423 -19.16 16.04 -16.06
C LYS A 423 -18.99 15.52 -17.48
N SER A 424 -20.09 15.07 -18.07
CA SER A 424 -20.10 14.59 -19.45
C SER A 424 -19.80 15.71 -20.45
N THR A 425 -19.00 15.39 -21.47
CA THR A 425 -18.82 16.26 -22.65
C THR A 425 -19.96 16.13 -23.66
N GLY A 426 -20.94 15.26 -23.39
CA GLY A 426 -22.02 14.86 -24.30
C GLY A 426 -21.66 13.65 -25.18
N ASP A 427 -20.52 13.01 -24.95
CA ASP A 427 -20.12 11.77 -25.62
C ASP A 427 -20.66 10.54 -24.87
N GLN A 428 -21.56 9.80 -25.53
CA GLN A 428 -22.15 8.58 -24.95
C GLN A 428 -21.11 7.53 -24.60
N ALA A 429 -20.02 7.41 -25.36
CA ALA A 429 -18.98 6.43 -25.06
C ALA A 429 -18.25 6.75 -23.75
N GLU A 430 -18.11 8.03 -23.44
CA GLU A 430 -17.51 8.53 -22.21
C GLU A 430 -18.42 8.25 -21.00
N GLU A 431 -19.73 8.49 -21.15
CA GLU A 431 -20.74 8.17 -20.13
C GLU A 431 -20.84 6.66 -19.86
N ASP A 432 -20.81 5.84 -20.91
CA ASP A 432 -20.81 4.38 -20.78
C ASP A 432 -19.55 3.91 -20.04
N ALA A 433 -18.38 4.47 -20.37
CA ALA A 433 -17.13 4.17 -19.69
C ALA A 433 -17.15 4.59 -18.20
N TRP A 434 -17.68 5.78 -17.89
CA TRP A 434 -17.90 6.23 -16.52
C TRP A 434 -18.77 5.23 -15.75
N ASN A 435 -19.93 4.85 -16.32
CA ASN A 435 -20.85 3.92 -15.68
C ASN A 435 -20.21 2.56 -15.40
N VAL A 436 -19.35 2.06 -16.30
CA VAL A 436 -18.59 0.84 -16.03
C VAL A 436 -17.63 1.01 -14.87
N GLY A 437 -16.88 2.12 -14.82
CA GLY A 437 -15.93 2.41 -13.75
C GLY A 437 -16.62 2.53 -12.40
N GLN A 438 -17.78 3.20 -12.38
CA GLN A 438 -18.64 3.31 -11.20
C GLN A 438 -19.09 1.93 -10.69
N ILE A 439 -19.68 1.09 -11.55
CA ILE A 439 -20.16 -0.24 -11.15
C ILE A 439 -19.01 -1.12 -10.66
N LYS A 440 -17.82 -1.04 -11.28
CA LYS A 440 -16.62 -1.76 -10.83
C LYS A 440 -16.16 -1.32 -9.45
N ALA A 441 -16.13 -0.01 -9.19
CA ALA A 441 -15.74 0.55 -7.91
C ALA A 441 -16.73 0.17 -6.80
N GLU A 442 -18.04 0.33 -7.07
CA GLU A 442 -19.12 -0.05 -6.17
C GLU A 442 -19.09 -1.55 -5.83
N ALA A 443 -18.85 -2.42 -6.83
CA ALA A 443 -18.71 -3.84 -6.60
C ALA A 443 -17.49 -4.18 -5.72
N GLN A 444 -16.33 -3.56 -5.97
CA GLN A 444 -15.18 -3.75 -5.09
C GLN A 444 -15.48 -3.23 -3.68
N ASN A 445 -16.14 -2.09 -3.54
CA ASN A 445 -16.59 -1.55 -2.25
C ASN A 445 -17.61 -2.44 -1.54
N LEU A 446 -18.47 -3.16 -2.27
CA LEU A 446 -19.33 -4.20 -1.71
C LEU A 446 -18.48 -5.34 -1.12
N ALA A 447 -17.45 -5.81 -1.83
CA ALA A 447 -16.54 -6.81 -1.29
C ALA A 447 -15.78 -6.32 -0.05
N ARG A 448 -15.39 -5.03 -0.03
CA ARG A 448 -14.78 -4.37 1.13
C ARG A 448 -15.74 -4.30 2.32
N CYS A 449 -16.98 -3.86 2.10
CA CYS A 449 -18.01 -3.79 3.14
C CYS A 449 -18.23 -5.16 3.82
N LEU A 450 -18.37 -6.23 3.02
CA LEU A 450 -18.56 -7.57 3.55
C LEU A 450 -17.36 -8.06 4.38
N THR A 451 -16.13 -7.73 3.96
CA THR A 451 -14.89 -8.15 4.63
C THR A 451 -14.48 -7.26 5.80
N ASP A 452 -14.90 -5.99 5.81
CA ASP A 452 -14.69 -5.07 6.92
C ASP A 452 -15.74 -5.20 8.03
N THR A 453 -16.91 -5.76 7.72
CA THR A 453 -17.94 -6.01 8.73
C THR A 453 -17.43 -7.05 9.75
N PRO A 454 -17.49 -6.76 11.07
CA PRO A 454 -17.10 -7.73 12.11
C PRO A 454 -17.86 -9.05 12.01
N SER A 455 -17.20 -10.17 12.29
CA SER A 455 -17.76 -11.52 12.09
C SER A 455 -18.98 -11.84 12.94
N ASN A 456 -19.13 -11.21 14.10
CA ASN A 456 -20.33 -11.36 14.93
C ASN A 456 -21.57 -10.69 14.33
N ILE A 457 -21.38 -9.83 13.32
CA ILE A 457 -22.44 -9.18 12.54
C ILE A 457 -22.55 -9.86 11.17
N MET A 458 -21.42 -10.13 10.51
CA MET A 458 -21.35 -10.82 9.22
C MET A 458 -21.22 -12.33 9.38
N THR A 459 -22.25 -12.97 9.95
CA THR A 459 -22.30 -14.44 10.07
C THR A 459 -22.63 -15.09 8.71
N PRO A 460 -22.47 -16.43 8.55
CA PRO A 460 -22.85 -17.15 7.34
C PRO A 460 -24.29 -16.87 6.89
N SER A 461 -25.22 -16.83 7.85
CA SER A 461 -26.64 -16.55 7.59
C SER A 461 -26.84 -15.11 7.12
N VAL A 462 -26.20 -14.14 7.76
CA VAL A 462 -26.29 -12.72 7.40
C VAL A 462 -25.65 -12.44 6.04
N PHE A 463 -24.53 -13.08 5.72
CA PHE A 463 -23.93 -12.99 4.38
C PHE A 463 -24.91 -13.45 3.30
N ALA A 464 -25.57 -14.60 3.52
CA ALA A 464 -26.56 -15.14 2.59
C ALA A 464 -27.81 -14.25 2.49
N GLU A 465 -28.29 -13.70 3.60
CA GLU A 465 -29.40 -12.73 3.61
C GLU A 465 -29.05 -11.47 2.83
N ASN A 466 -27.85 -10.92 3.02
CA ASN A 466 -27.36 -9.76 2.26
C ASN A 466 -27.35 -10.05 0.76
N ALA A 467 -26.93 -11.24 0.33
CA ALA A 467 -27.01 -11.65 -1.07
C ALA A 467 -28.46 -11.72 -1.58
N CYS A 468 -29.38 -12.32 -0.83
CA CYS A 468 -30.80 -12.36 -1.18
C CYS A 468 -31.40 -10.94 -1.33
N ASN A 469 -31.11 -10.05 -0.37
CA ASN A 469 -31.59 -8.67 -0.39
C ASN A 469 -31.02 -7.88 -1.58
N LEU A 470 -29.73 -8.05 -1.86
CA LEU A 470 -29.04 -7.40 -2.97
C LEU A 470 -29.68 -7.69 -4.33
N PHE A 471 -30.13 -8.93 -4.54
CA PHE A 471 -30.71 -9.40 -5.82
C PHE A 471 -32.25 -9.53 -5.82
N SER A 472 -32.92 -9.12 -4.74
CA SER A 472 -34.37 -9.29 -4.55
C SER A 472 -35.24 -8.72 -5.68
N LYS A 473 -34.74 -7.71 -6.40
CA LYS A 473 -35.44 -7.03 -7.51
C LYS A 473 -34.88 -7.40 -8.89
N ASP A 474 -33.92 -8.32 -8.96
CA ASP A 474 -33.24 -8.69 -10.19
C ASP A 474 -33.79 -10.01 -10.74
N PRO A 475 -34.60 -9.99 -11.82
CA PRO A 475 -35.21 -11.20 -12.35
C PRO A 475 -34.20 -12.14 -13.04
N LYS A 476 -32.98 -11.67 -13.32
CA LYS A 476 -31.92 -12.49 -13.94
C LYS A 476 -31.05 -13.20 -12.91
N VAL A 477 -31.20 -12.89 -11.63
CA VAL A 477 -30.39 -13.48 -10.55
C VAL A 477 -31.26 -14.33 -9.63
N THR A 478 -30.88 -15.59 -9.45
CA THR A 478 -31.50 -16.48 -8.46
C THR A 478 -30.49 -16.78 -7.35
N VAL A 479 -30.86 -16.50 -6.10
CA VAL A 479 -30.05 -16.79 -4.91
C VAL A 479 -30.68 -17.94 -4.14
N ILE A 480 -29.88 -18.97 -3.84
CA ILE A 480 -30.33 -20.19 -3.17
C ILE A 480 -29.42 -20.46 -1.97
N PRO A 481 -29.82 -20.04 -0.75
CA PRO A 481 -29.14 -20.44 0.46
C PRO A 481 -29.48 -21.91 0.79
N ARG A 482 -28.47 -22.77 0.87
CA ARG A 482 -28.63 -24.17 1.27
C ARG A 482 -28.21 -24.35 2.73
N ASP A 483 -29.02 -25.06 3.49
CA ASP A 483 -28.78 -25.31 4.91
C ASP A 483 -27.83 -26.51 5.15
N ARG A 484 -27.54 -26.76 6.42
CA ARG A 484 -26.75 -27.92 6.88
C ARG A 484 -27.33 -29.25 6.36
N LYS A 485 -28.66 -29.41 6.40
CA LYS A 485 -29.31 -30.67 6.02
C LYS A 485 -29.08 -30.98 4.54
N TRP A 486 -29.20 -29.98 3.67
CA TRP A 486 -28.87 -30.13 2.26
C TRP A 486 -27.39 -30.54 2.06
N ALA A 487 -26.46 -29.92 2.79
CA ALA A 487 -25.04 -30.28 2.70
C ALA A 487 -24.77 -31.73 3.17
N GLU A 488 -25.52 -32.22 4.16
CA GLU A 488 -25.46 -33.62 4.64
C GLU A 488 -26.00 -34.60 3.58
N GLU A 489 -27.14 -34.27 2.95
CA GLU A 489 -27.72 -35.04 1.84
C GLU A 489 -26.76 -35.12 0.64
N MET A 490 -26.02 -34.04 0.39
CA MET A 490 -24.98 -33.95 -0.63
C MET A 490 -23.66 -34.61 -0.23
N LYS A 491 -23.54 -35.11 1.01
CA LYS A 491 -22.32 -35.75 1.56
C LYS A 491 -21.09 -34.83 1.54
N MET A 492 -21.29 -33.53 1.77
CA MET A 492 -20.21 -32.55 1.84
C MET A 492 -19.46 -32.62 3.19
N ASN A 493 -18.89 -33.78 3.53
CA ASN A 493 -18.32 -33.98 4.87
C ASN A 493 -17.00 -33.24 5.08
N SER A 494 -16.32 -32.78 4.01
CA SER A 494 -15.13 -31.93 4.14
C SER A 494 -15.52 -30.53 4.60
N PHE A 495 -16.55 -29.94 3.96
CA PHE A 495 -17.16 -28.68 4.39
C PHE A 495 -17.76 -28.81 5.79
N LEU A 496 -18.66 -29.77 5.99
CA LEU A 496 -19.34 -29.97 7.27
C LEU A 496 -18.37 -30.27 8.42
N GLY A 497 -17.23 -30.92 8.14
CA GLY A 497 -16.17 -31.13 9.11
C GLY A 497 -15.70 -29.83 9.77
N VAL A 498 -15.41 -28.80 8.98
CA VAL A 498 -14.97 -27.48 9.48
C VAL A 498 -16.03 -26.84 10.38
N THR A 499 -17.31 -26.98 10.02
CA THR A 499 -18.43 -26.36 10.74
C THR A 499 -18.65 -26.88 12.16
N LYS A 500 -18.10 -28.05 12.52
CA LYS A 500 -18.43 -28.75 13.78
C LYS A 500 -17.95 -28.01 15.03
N GLY A 501 -16.98 -27.11 14.87
CA GLY A 501 -16.41 -26.35 15.98
C GLY A 501 -17.17 -25.07 16.33
N SER A 502 -18.10 -24.61 15.50
CA SER A 502 -18.90 -23.42 15.77
C SER A 502 -20.37 -23.77 16.03
N GLU A 503 -21.00 -22.98 16.89
CA GLU A 503 -22.46 -22.99 17.09
C GLU A 503 -23.20 -22.21 15.99
N GLU A 504 -22.49 -21.36 15.22
CA GLU A 504 -23.07 -20.62 14.11
C GLU A 504 -23.44 -21.58 12.95
N PRO A 505 -24.70 -21.57 12.48
CA PRO A 505 -25.13 -22.47 11.40
C PRO A 505 -24.39 -22.21 10.08
N PRO A 506 -23.90 -23.26 9.39
CA PRO A 506 -23.28 -23.10 8.09
C PRO A 506 -24.33 -22.90 6.99
N VAL A 507 -23.96 -22.18 5.94
CA VAL A 507 -24.77 -21.99 4.74
C VAL A 507 -23.93 -22.28 3.51
N PHE A 508 -24.44 -23.07 2.57
CA PHE A 508 -23.82 -23.19 1.26
C PHE A 508 -24.62 -22.32 0.29
N LEU A 509 -24.06 -21.17 -0.11
CA LEU A 509 -24.76 -20.19 -0.93
C LEU A 509 -24.50 -20.47 -2.41
N GLU A 510 -25.58 -20.60 -3.17
CA GLU A 510 -25.58 -20.81 -4.63
C GLU A 510 -26.25 -19.60 -5.30
N ILE A 511 -25.57 -18.95 -6.25
CA ILE A 511 -26.06 -17.75 -6.94
C ILE A 511 -26.00 -18.02 -8.45
N HIS A 512 -27.11 -17.81 -9.16
CA HIS A 512 -27.20 -17.97 -10.62
C HIS A 512 -27.50 -16.63 -11.25
N TYR A 513 -26.59 -16.10 -12.06
CA TYR A 513 -26.86 -14.99 -12.96
C TYR A 513 -27.03 -15.50 -14.39
N GLN A 514 -28.19 -15.20 -14.96
CA GLN A 514 -28.59 -15.63 -16.30
C GLN A 514 -28.57 -14.44 -17.26
N GLY A 515 -27.37 -14.11 -17.75
CA GLY A 515 -27.15 -13.01 -18.69
C GLY A 515 -27.46 -13.34 -20.15
N THR A 516 -27.49 -14.63 -20.50
CA THR A 516 -27.74 -15.12 -21.87
C THR A 516 -28.69 -16.33 -21.85
N ASP A 517 -28.83 -17.03 -22.98
CA ASP A 517 -29.68 -18.22 -23.10
C ASP A 517 -29.31 -19.26 -22.01
N PRO A 518 -30.30 -19.83 -21.27
CA PRO A 518 -30.02 -20.80 -20.21
C PRO A 518 -29.32 -22.09 -20.67
N SER A 519 -29.35 -22.40 -21.97
CA SER A 519 -28.65 -23.54 -22.54
C SER A 519 -27.13 -23.29 -22.73
N CYS A 520 -26.69 -22.02 -22.73
CA CYS A 520 -25.28 -21.68 -22.78
C CYS A 520 -24.58 -22.12 -21.49
N SER A 521 -23.49 -22.88 -21.63
CA SER A 521 -22.67 -23.31 -20.49
C SER A 521 -22.23 -22.10 -19.66
N PRO A 522 -22.42 -22.12 -18.33
CA PRO A 522 -22.03 -21.02 -17.46
C PRO A 522 -20.52 -21.00 -17.23
N VAL A 523 -20.00 -19.87 -16.77
CA VAL A 523 -18.73 -19.81 -16.04
C VAL A 523 -19.02 -19.93 -14.55
N LEU A 524 -18.16 -20.61 -13.80
CA LEU A 524 -18.42 -20.88 -12.39
C LEU A 524 -17.32 -20.29 -11.51
N PHE A 525 -17.73 -19.45 -10.56
CA PHE A 525 -16.87 -18.86 -9.54
C PHE A 525 -17.16 -19.50 -8.17
N ALA A 526 -16.13 -20.02 -7.51
CA ALA A 526 -16.23 -20.58 -6.15
C ALA A 526 -15.43 -19.74 -5.15
N GLY A 527 -16.04 -19.29 -4.06
CA GLY A 527 -15.39 -18.40 -3.10
C GLY A 527 -15.27 -19.03 -1.72
N LYS A 528 -14.07 -19.05 -1.13
CA LYS A 528 -13.89 -19.40 0.30
C LYS A 528 -14.70 -18.40 1.15
N GLY A 529 -15.59 -18.91 1.99
CA GLY A 529 -16.52 -18.13 2.81
C GLY A 529 -16.33 -18.32 4.32
N ILE A 530 -15.10 -18.31 4.83
CA ILE A 530 -14.91 -18.45 6.27
C ILE A 530 -15.17 -17.11 6.96
N THR A 531 -16.30 -16.96 7.65
CA THR A 531 -16.70 -15.67 8.24
C THR A 531 -15.85 -15.26 9.44
N PHE A 532 -15.24 -16.24 10.11
CA PHE A 532 -14.16 -16.01 11.06
C PHE A 532 -13.27 -17.25 11.17
N ASP A 533 -11.96 -17.05 11.16
CA ASP A 533 -10.97 -18.12 11.24
C ASP A 533 -10.05 -17.98 12.45
N THR A 534 -10.30 -18.79 13.46
CA THR A 534 -9.40 -18.91 14.63
C THR A 534 -8.25 -19.90 14.38
N GLY A 535 -8.33 -20.69 13.30
CA GLY A 535 -7.53 -21.89 13.06
C GLY A 535 -8.07 -23.17 13.71
N GLY A 536 -9.14 -23.09 14.50
CA GLY A 536 -9.71 -24.23 15.23
C GLY A 536 -8.76 -24.73 16.33
N ILE A 537 -8.59 -26.06 16.44
CA ILE A 537 -7.67 -26.66 17.43
C ILE A 537 -6.21 -26.26 17.16
N SER A 538 -5.84 -26.04 15.91
CA SER A 538 -4.55 -25.50 15.48
C SER A 538 -4.57 -23.98 15.57
N LEU A 539 -4.83 -23.48 16.78
CA LEU A 539 -5.17 -22.09 17.05
C LEU A 539 -4.11 -21.10 16.53
N LYS A 540 -4.57 -20.05 15.85
CA LYS A 540 -3.74 -18.93 15.44
C LYS A 540 -3.23 -18.12 16.64
N PRO A 541 -2.08 -17.43 16.52
CA PRO A 541 -1.67 -16.43 17.50
C PRO A 541 -2.69 -15.29 17.62
N SER A 542 -2.75 -14.64 18.79
CA SER A 542 -3.67 -13.51 19.04
C SER A 542 -3.37 -12.27 18.19
N GLU A 543 -2.11 -12.08 17.79
CA GLU A 543 -1.67 -10.93 17.01
C GLU A 543 -2.37 -10.90 15.64
N ASN A 544 -3.07 -9.79 15.36
CA ASN A 544 -3.81 -9.54 14.11
C ASN A 544 -4.92 -10.56 13.80
N MET A 545 -5.37 -11.35 14.77
CA MET A 545 -6.45 -12.33 14.58
C MET A 545 -7.78 -11.65 14.20
N GLU A 546 -7.99 -10.40 14.59
CA GLU A 546 -9.15 -9.59 14.21
C GLU A 546 -9.29 -9.41 12.70
N HIS A 547 -8.21 -9.52 11.92
CA HIS A 547 -8.27 -9.48 10.46
C HIS A 547 -8.86 -10.74 9.85
N MET A 548 -9.01 -11.83 10.60
CA MET A 548 -9.62 -13.08 10.12
C MET A 548 -11.14 -12.95 9.90
N LYS A 549 -11.75 -11.80 10.25
CA LYS A 549 -13.07 -11.43 9.72
C LYS A 549 -13.12 -11.35 8.19
N GLY A 550 -11.98 -11.04 7.56
CA GLY A 550 -11.83 -10.95 6.11
C GLY A 550 -11.59 -12.30 5.42
N ASP A 551 -11.62 -13.42 6.15
CA ASP A 551 -11.31 -14.75 5.60
C ASP A 551 -12.43 -15.36 4.72
N MET A 552 -13.48 -14.57 4.51
CA MET A 552 -14.56 -14.75 3.53
C MET A 552 -14.36 -13.88 2.27
N GLY A 553 -13.18 -13.27 2.10
CA GLY A 553 -12.86 -12.39 0.97
C GLY A 553 -13.03 -13.04 -0.40
N GLY A 554 -12.82 -14.35 -0.50
CA GLY A 554 -13.11 -15.12 -1.70
C GLY A 554 -14.59 -15.09 -2.06
N GLY A 555 -15.46 -15.42 -1.10
CA GLY A 555 -16.91 -15.32 -1.23
C GLY A 555 -17.40 -13.91 -1.54
N ALA A 556 -16.82 -12.90 -0.88
CA ALA A 556 -17.13 -11.49 -1.14
C ALA A 556 -16.83 -11.09 -2.60
N CYS A 557 -15.67 -11.49 -3.14
CA CYS A 557 -15.32 -11.24 -4.54
C CYS A 557 -16.27 -11.93 -5.52
N VAL A 558 -16.73 -13.16 -5.22
CA VAL A 558 -17.74 -13.86 -6.05
C VAL A 558 -19.05 -13.09 -6.09
N LEU A 559 -19.59 -12.75 -4.91
CA LEU A 559 -20.85 -12.01 -4.78
C LEU A 559 -20.78 -10.67 -5.52
N ALA A 560 -19.71 -9.91 -5.30
CA ALA A 560 -19.48 -8.62 -5.94
C ALA A 560 -19.30 -8.70 -7.47
N SER A 561 -18.63 -9.74 -7.97
CA SER A 561 -18.47 -9.93 -9.41
C SER A 561 -19.79 -10.24 -10.10
N ILE A 562 -20.66 -11.03 -9.46
CA ILE A 562 -22.01 -11.33 -9.97
C ILE A 562 -22.88 -10.08 -9.91
N TYR A 563 -22.78 -9.28 -8.85
CA TYR A 563 -23.45 -7.98 -8.75
C TYR A 563 -23.11 -7.08 -9.94
N ALA A 564 -21.83 -6.88 -10.21
CA ALA A 564 -21.39 -6.08 -11.35
C ALA A 564 -21.81 -6.67 -12.69
N ALA A 565 -21.73 -8.00 -12.86
CA ALA A 565 -22.16 -8.66 -14.09
C ALA A 565 -23.64 -8.40 -14.38
N SER A 566 -24.49 -8.44 -13.36
CA SER A 566 -25.91 -8.14 -13.53
C SER A 566 -26.19 -6.66 -13.78
N LYS A 567 -25.54 -5.76 -13.04
CA LYS A 567 -25.68 -4.30 -13.21
C LYS A 567 -25.23 -3.82 -14.59
N LEU A 568 -24.18 -4.42 -15.13
CA LEU A 568 -23.70 -4.16 -16.49
C LEU A 568 -24.50 -4.90 -17.57
N GLY A 569 -25.45 -5.77 -17.17
CA GLY A 569 -26.24 -6.57 -18.10
C GLY A 569 -25.40 -7.49 -18.97
N LEU A 570 -24.31 -8.06 -18.43
CA LEU A 570 -23.36 -8.80 -19.25
C LEU A 570 -24.00 -10.05 -19.87
N ALA A 571 -23.78 -10.29 -21.17
CA ALA A 571 -24.31 -11.44 -21.92
C ALA A 571 -23.60 -12.77 -21.62
N VAL A 572 -23.42 -13.13 -20.34
CA VAL A 572 -22.77 -14.37 -19.88
C VAL A 572 -23.56 -15.00 -18.73
N ASN A 573 -23.63 -16.33 -18.68
CA ASN A 573 -24.19 -17.05 -17.54
C ASN A 573 -23.10 -17.28 -16.50
N VAL A 574 -23.35 -16.89 -15.25
CA VAL A 574 -22.39 -17.01 -14.14
C VAL A 574 -23.03 -17.76 -12.98
N ILE A 575 -22.34 -18.75 -12.42
CA ILE A 575 -22.75 -19.43 -11.19
C ILE A 575 -21.73 -19.13 -10.10
N GLY A 576 -22.19 -18.65 -8.95
CA GLY A 576 -21.41 -18.45 -7.74
C GLY A 576 -21.68 -19.54 -6.72
N LEU A 577 -20.63 -20.19 -6.19
CA LEU A 577 -20.71 -21.15 -5.08
C LEU A 577 -19.88 -20.65 -3.90
N ILE A 578 -20.50 -20.46 -2.74
CA ILE A 578 -19.83 -19.89 -1.55
C ILE A 578 -20.17 -20.75 -0.33
N PRO A 579 -19.32 -21.73 0.05
CA PRO A 579 -19.45 -22.44 1.33
C PRO A 579 -19.12 -21.49 2.50
N LEU A 580 -20.13 -21.12 3.28
CA LEU A 580 -20.04 -20.19 4.41
C LEU A 580 -20.09 -20.92 5.76
N CYS A 581 -19.09 -20.69 6.59
CA CYS A 581 -19.05 -21.16 7.97
C CYS A 581 -17.99 -20.42 8.79
N GLU A 582 -17.93 -20.66 10.09
CA GLU A 582 -16.79 -20.29 10.94
C GLU A 582 -15.86 -21.48 11.17
N ASN A 583 -14.59 -21.19 11.48
CA ASN A 583 -13.62 -22.17 11.98
C ASN A 583 -13.25 -21.82 13.42
N MET A 584 -13.79 -22.57 14.38
CA MET A 584 -13.73 -22.29 15.82
C MET A 584 -13.19 -23.49 16.62
N PRO A 585 -12.46 -23.28 17.73
CA PRO A 585 -12.13 -24.35 18.66
C PRO A 585 -13.35 -24.67 19.55
N ASP A 586 -13.67 -25.95 19.67
CA ASP A 586 -14.70 -26.46 20.59
C ASP A 586 -14.41 -27.94 20.91
N GLY A 587 -15.09 -28.51 21.91
CA GLY A 587 -15.06 -29.95 22.18
C GLY A 587 -15.53 -30.83 21.02
N ARG A 588 -16.26 -30.28 20.04
CA ARG A 588 -16.74 -30.95 18.82
C ARG A 588 -15.93 -30.65 17.57
N ALA A 589 -14.96 -29.73 17.64
CA ALA A 589 -14.16 -29.34 16.50
C ALA A 589 -13.38 -30.53 15.90
N ILE A 590 -13.09 -30.44 14.59
CA ILE A 590 -12.15 -31.37 13.95
C ILE A 590 -10.79 -31.29 14.63
N LYS A 591 -10.13 -32.43 14.76
CA LYS A 591 -8.84 -32.57 15.46
C LYS A 591 -7.74 -32.90 14.45
N PRO A 592 -6.51 -32.42 14.67
CA PRO A 592 -5.35 -32.92 13.94
C PRO A 592 -5.27 -34.46 14.03
N GLY A 593 -5.24 -35.13 12.88
CA GLY A 593 -5.28 -36.60 12.72
C GLY A 593 -6.65 -37.17 12.35
N ASP A 594 -7.74 -36.39 12.42
CA ASP A 594 -9.05 -36.83 11.93
C ASP A 594 -9.01 -37.06 10.41
N VAL A 595 -9.80 -38.03 9.94
CA VAL A 595 -9.96 -38.31 8.50
C VAL A 595 -11.39 -37.99 8.09
N LEU A 596 -11.54 -37.12 7.08
CA LEU A 596 -12.81 -36.75 6.47
C LEU A 596 -12.97 -37.43 5.11
N THR A 597 -14.20 -37.73 4.71
CA THR A 597 -14.51 -38.23 3.35
C THR A 597 -15.23 -37.14 2.57
N ALA A 598 -14.54 -36.53 1.61
CA ALA A 598 -15.10 -35.48 0.76
C ALA A 598 -16.23 -36.02 -0.13
N MET A 599 -16.99 -35.11 -0.74
CA MET A 599 -18.13 -35.40 -1.61
C MET A 599 -17.75 -36.34 -2.78
N ASN A 600 -16.53 -36.24 -3.30
CA ASN A 600 -16.03 -37.11 -4.38
C ASN A 600 -15.56 -38.51 -3.90
N GLY A 601 -15.71 -38.82 -2.61
CA GLY A 601 -15.30 -40.08 -2.00
C GLY A 601 -13.84 -40.15 -1.55
N LYS A 602 -12.99 -39.15 -1.86
CA LYS A 602 -11.59 -39.13 -1.39
C LYS A 602 -11.52 -38.90 0.11
N THR A 603 -10.57 -39.58 0.74
CA THR A 603 -10.25 -39.41 2.16
C THR A 603 -9.19 -38.33 2.37
N ILE A 604 -9.43 -37.45 3.33
CA ILE A 604 -8.54 -36.33 3.69
C ILE A 604 -8.12 -36.47 5.15
N GLU A 605 -6.82 -36.68 5.42
CA GLU A 605 -6.28 -36.52 6.76
C GLU A 605 -6.09 -35.03 7.08
N VAL A 606 -6.76 -34.56 8.12
CA VAL A 606 -6.66 -33.20 8.63
C VAL A 606 -5.48 -33.14 9.57
N VAL A 607 -4.30 -32.71 9.11
CA VAL A 607 -3.11 -32.58 9.98
C VAL A 607 -2.97 -31.18 10.58
N ASN A 608 -3.65 -30.19 10.01
CA ASN A 608 -3.73 -28.83 10.53
C ASN A 608 -5.14 -28.28 10.30
N THR A 609 -5.85 -27.91 11.37
CA THR A 609 -7.24 -27.40 11.29
C THR A 609 -7.32 -25.95 10.82
N ASP A 610 -6.18 -25.24 10.77
CA ASP A 610 -5.97 -23.91 10.18
C ASP A 610 -5.75 -23.96 8.65
N ALA A 611 -5.89 -25.15 8.07
CA ALA A 611 -5.93 -25.37 6.63
C ALA A 611 -7.34 -25.81 6.22
N GLU A 612 -8.36 -25.11 6.73
CA GLU A 612 -9.79 -25.32 6.56
C GLU A 612 -10.33 -24.82 5.21
N GLY A 613 -9.79 -23.72 4.68
CA GLY A 613 -10.30 -23.10 3.46
C GLY A 613 -10.27 -24.04 2.26
N ARG A 614 -9.24 -24.90 2.19
CA ARG A 614 -9.16 -25.93 1.15
C ARG A 614 -10.13 -27.10 1.40
N LEU A 615 -10.48 -27.37 2.65
CA LEU A 615 -11.47 -28.40 3.01
C LEU A 615 -12.87 -27.99 2.58
N VAL A 616 -13.27 -26.73 2.83
CA VAL A 616 -14.58 -26.23 2.40
C VAL A 616 -14.68 -26.10 0.89
N LEU A 617 -13.59 -25.71 0.22
CA LEU A 617 -13.52 -25.63 -1.24
C LEU A 617 -13.49 -27.00 -1.92
N ALA A 618 -12.99 -28.06 -1.28
CA ALA A 618 -12.94 -29.40 -1.87
C ALA A 618 -14.33 -29.87 -2.32
N ASP A 619 -15.33 -29.71 -1.45
CA ASP A 619 -16.71 -30.11 -1.75
C ASP A 619 -17.36 -29.14 -2.77
N ALA A 620 -17.10 -27.82 -2.65
CA ALA A 620 -17.61 -26.84 -3.59
C ALA A 620 -17.08 -27.04 -5.02
N LEU A 621 -15.79 -27.31 -5.18
CA LEU A 621 -15.13 -27.59 -6.46
C LEU A 621 -15.63 -28.88 -7.10
N HIS A 622 -15.92 -29.90 -6.30
CA HIS A 622 -16.52 -31.13 -6.81
C HIS A 622 -17.96 -30.89 -7.28
N TYR A 623 -18.77 -30.18 -6.47
CA TYR A 623 -20.14 -29.81 -6.83
C TYR A 623 -20.20 -28.96 -8.09
N ALA A 624 -19.25 -28.05 -8.30
CA ALA A 624 -19.13 -27.20 -9.48
C ALA A 624 -19.16 -27.98 -10.81
N ALA A 625 -18.60 -29.19 -10.84
CA ALA A 625 -18.56 -30.01 -12.05
C ALA A 625 -19.96 -30.45 -12.53
N SER A 626 -20.96 -30.50 -11.63
CA SER A 626 -22.34 -30.90 -11.97
C SER A 626 -23.03 -29.93 -12.94
N PHE A 627 -22.59 -28.67 -12.97
CA PHE A 627 -23.12 -27.61 -13.83
C PHE A 627 -22.53 -27.59 -15.25
N LYS A 628 -21.56 -28.48 -15.55
CA LYS A 628 -20.85 -28.53 -16.85
C LYS A 628 -20.36 -27.14 -17.31
N PRO A 629 -19.60 -26.40 -16.47
CA PRO A 629 -19.21 -25.05 -16.78
C PRO A 629 -18.14 -25.00 -17.89
N GLN A 630 -18.04 -23.85 -18.57
CA GLN A 630 -16.96 -23.59 -19.53
C GLN A 630 -15.58 -23.62 -18.85
N PHE A 631 -15.52 -23.04 -17.65
CA PHE A 631 -14.39 -23.10 -16.74
C PHE A 631 -14.83 -22.90 -15.29
N VAL A 632 -13.98 -23.33 -14.36
CA VAL A 632 -14.13 -23.10 -12.91
C VAL A 632 -13.00 -22.22 -12.41
N LEU A 633 -13.33 -21.14 -11.71
CA LEU A 633 -12.39 -20.26 -11.06
C LEU A 633 -12.72 -20.21 -9.57
N ASP A 634 -11.79 -20.61 -8.70
CA ASP A 634 -11.96 -20.45 -7.26
C ASP A 634 -11.07 -19.35 -6.68
N ILE A 635 -11.55 -18.72 -5.61
CA ILE A 635 -10.97 -17.52 -4.99
C ILE A 635 -10.92 -17.74 -3.49
N ALA A 636 -9.74 -17.58 -2.89
CA ALA A 636 -9.59 -17.78 -1.46
C ALA A 636 -8.44 -16.99 -0.83
N THR A 637 -8.69 -16.47 0.36
CA THR A 637 -7.67 -16.09 1.34
C THR A 637 -7.04 -17.36 1.91
N LEU A 638 -6.27 -18.09 1.09
CA LEU A 638 -5.99 -19.49 1.37
C LEU A 638 -4.73 -19.71 2.20
N THR A 639 -3.65 -18.97 1.94
CA THR A 639 -2.37 -19.26 2.59
C THR A 639 -1.61 -18.02 3.04
N GLY A 640 -1.10 -18.06 4.28
CA GLY A 640 -0.07 -17.12 4.73
C GLY A 640 1.20 -17.18 3.88
N ALA A 641 1.46 -18.31 3.21
CA ALA A 641 2.59 -18.45 2.28
C ALA A 641 2.48 -17.52 1.06
N MET A 642 1.28 -17.20 0.58
CA MET A 642 1.09 -16.26 -0.53
C MET A 642 1.44 -14.83 -0.12
N ARG A 643 1.07 -14.42 1.11
CA ARG A 643 1.49 -13.13 1.70
C ARG A 643 3.01 -13.00 1.73
N ILE A 644 3.73 -14.06 2.10
CA ILE A 644 5.20 -14.05 2.11
C ILE A 644 5.79 -14.04 0.69
N ALA A 645 5.12 -14.64 -0.29
CA ALA A 645 5.63 -14.77 -1.64
C ALA A 645 5.56 -13.47 -2.46
N VAL A 646 4.40 -12.80 -2.45
CA VAL A 646 4.13 -11.60 -3.30
C VAL A 646 3.52 -10.43 -2.54
N GLY A 647 3.33 -10.55 -1.22
CA GLY A 647 2.70 -9.49 -0.41
C GLY A 647 1.34 -9.10 -0.98
N ASN A 648 1.10 -7.80 -1.05
CA ASN A 648 -0.08 -7.19 -1.67
C ASN A 648 0.16 -6.77 -3.14
N GLY A 649 1.30 -7.13 -3.73
CA GLY A 649 1.65 -6.69 -5.09
C GLY A 649 0.72 -7.27 -6.16
N ALA A 650 0.38 -8.55 -6.06
CA ALA A 650 -0.47 -9.26 -7.02
C ALA A 650 -1.20 -10.45 -6.37
N THR A 651 -2.32 -10.86 -6.97
CA THR A 651 -3.00 -12.13 -6.64
C THR A 651 -2.20 -13.31 -7.19
N GLY A 652 -2.02 -14.36 -6.40
CA GLY A 652 -1.35 -15.58 -6.86
C GLY A 652 -2.28 -16.50 -7.65
N VAL A 653 -1.90 -16.84 -8.88
CA VAL A 653 -2.74 -17.60 -9.82
C VAL A 653 -2.15 -18.97 -10.11
N PHE A 654 -2.94 -20.01 -9.88
CA PHE A 654 -2.60 -21.39 -10.22
C PHE A 654 -3.60 -21.92 -11.24
N THR A 655 -3.14 -22.42 -12.38
CA THR A 655 -4.07 -22.94 -13.40
C THR A 655 -3.47 -24.03 -14.26
N ASN A 656 -4.34 -24.96 -14.69
CA ASN A 656 -4.07 -25.98 -15.71
C ASN A 656 -4.34 -25.48 -17.14
N CYS A 657 -4.79 -24.23 -17.33
CA CYS A 657 -5.16 -23.67 -18.62
C CYS A 657 -4.39 -22.37 -18.91
N THR A 658 -3.49 -22.41 -19.90
CA THR A 658 -2.68 -21.23 -20.26
C THR A 658 -3.51 -20.11 -20.90
N ASN A 659 -4.59 -20.43 -21.62
CA ASN A 659 -5.47 -19.41 -22.20
C ASN A 659 -6.20 -18.62 -21.10
N LEU A 660 -6.79 -19.30 -20.11
CA LEU A 660 -7.42 -18.63 -18.97
C LEU A 660 -6.43 -17.77 -18.18
N TRP A 661 -5.19 -18.24 -18.00
CA TRP A 661 -4.12 -17.41 -17.44
C TRP A 661 -3.93 -16.11 -18.22
N GLN A 662 -3.80 -16.18 -19.56
CA GLN A 662 -3.59 -15.00 -20.40
C GLN A 662 -4.76 -14.01 -20.33
N GLN A 663 -6.00 -14.51 -20.30
CA GLN A 663 -7.18 -13.65 -20.15
C GLN A 663 -7.21 -12.93 -18.80
N LEU A 664 -6.93 -13.65 -17.71
CA LEU A 664 -6.83 -13.09 -16.36
C LEU A 664 -5.68 -12.09 -16.23
N HIS A 665 -4.52 -12.42 -16.79
CA HIS A 665 -3.34 -11.56 -16.80
C HIS A 665 -3.62 -10.25 -17.54
N THR A 666 -4.22 -10.33 -18.73
CA THR A 666 -4.64 -9.16 -19.51
C THR A 666 -5.66 -8.31 -18.76
N ALA A 667 -6.65 -8.94 -18.12
CA ALA A 667 -7.62 -8.25 -17.29
C ALA A 667 -6.96 -7.54 -16.09
N GLY A 668 -5.96 -8.17 -15.45
CA GLY A 668 -5.19 -7.59 -14.36
C GLY A 668 -4.35 -6.39 -14.78
N ILE A 669 -3.71 -6.45 -15.96
CA ILE A 669 -2.99 -5.31 -16.55
C ILE A 669 -3.95 -4.13 -16.77
N TYR A 670 -5.15 -4.40 -17.29
CA TYR A 670 -6.15 -3.38 -17.59
C TYR A 670 -6.68 -2.67 -16.34
N THR A 671 -6.96 -3.42 -15.27
CA THR A 671 -7.53 -2.88 -14.03
C THR A 671 -6.48 -2.35 -13.06
N GLY A 672 -5.20 -2.68 -13.24
CA GLY A 672 -4.14 -2.43 -12.27
C GLY A 672 -4.17 -3.39 -11.07
N ASP A 673 -5.16 -4.28 -10.97
CA ASP A 673 -5.22 -5.29 -9.92
C ASP A 673 -4.58 -6.60 -10.41
N ARG A 674 -3.25 -6.61 -10.24
CA ARG A 674 -2.30 -7.55 -10.86
C ARG A 674 -2.55 -9.02 -10.49
N MET A 675 -2.20 -9.87 -11.45
CA MET A 675 -2.23 -11.33 -11.35
C MET A 675 -0.82 -11.86 -11.58
N TRP A 676 -0.35 -12.82 -10.78
CA TRP A 676 0.97 -13.43 -10.94
C TRP A 676 0.88 -14.96 -10.95
N ARG A 677 1.45 -15.62 -11.96
CA ARG A 677 1.31 -17.07 -12.13
C ARG A 677 2.28 -17.85 -11.26
N PHE A 678 1.75 -18.82 -10.53
CA PHE A 678 2.50 -19.78 -9.73
C PHE A 678 2.43 -21.20 -10.32
N PRO A 679 3.41 -22.07 -10.00
CA PRO A 679 3.51 -23.39 -10.59
C PRO A 679 2.52 -24.40 -10.02
N LEU A 680 1.80 -25.11 -10.90
CA LEU A 680 0.91 -26.24 -10.57
C LEU A 680 1.58 -27.61 -10.82
N TRP A 681 2.82 -27.78 -10.36
CA TRP A 681 3.65 -28.94 -10.68
C TRP A 681 3.26 -30.21 -9.92
N ASN A 682 3.44 -31.37 -10.56
CA ASN A 682 3.25 -32.69 -9.93
C ASN A 682 4.19 -32.93 -8.72
N LEU A 683 5.27 -32.16 -8.61
CA LEU A 683 6.13 -32.14 -7.42
C LEU A 683 5.31 -31.85 -6.15
N TYR A 684 4.43 -30.85 -6.20
CA TYR A 684 3.60 -30.45 -5.05
C TYR A 684 2.44 -31.42 -4.84
N THR A 685 1.81 -31.92 -5.90
CA THR A 685 0.76 -32.97 -5.81
C THR A 685 1.27 -34.20 -5.07
N LYS A 686 2.49 -34.67 -5.37
CA LYS A 686 3.11 -35.80 -4.67
C LYS A 686 3.34 -35.54 -3.17
N GLN A 687 3.49 -34.29 -2.75
CA GLN A 687 3.67 -33.96 -1.32
C GLN A 687 2.37 -34.08 -0.52
N VAL A 688 1.22 -33.95 -1.19
CA VAL A 688 -0.11 -34.05 -0.55
C VAL A 688 -0.79 -35.41 -0.77
N THR A 689 -0.35 -36.23 -1.73
CA THR A 689 -1.00 -37.52 -2.08
C THR A 689 -0.21 -38.79 -1.73
N LYS A 690 1.10 -38.70 -1.44
CA LYS A 690 1.93 -39.89 -1.20
C LYS A 690 1.84 -40.40 0.25
N PHE A 691 0.67 -40.92 0.62
CA PHE A 691 0.41 -41.48 1.94
C PHE A 691 -0.13 -42.92 1.83
N ARG A 692 0.07 -43.75 2.85
CA ARG A 692 -0.32 -45.17 2.83
C ARG A 692 -1.76 -45.41 3.26
N HIS A 693 -2.31 -44.53 4.10
CA HIS A 693 -3.55 -44.74 4.85
C HIS A 693 -4.68 -43.75 4.49
N VAL A 694 -4.39 -42.72 3.70
CA VAL A 694 -5.34 -41.72 3.18
C VAL A 694 -4.98 -41.33 1.76
N ASP A 695 -5.95 -40.81 1.01
CA ASP A 695 -5.74 -40.35 -0.36
C ASP A 695 -4.97 -39.02 -0.41
N VAL A 696 -5.31 -38.09 0.50
CA VAL A 696 -4.74 -36.74 0.55
C VAL A 696 -4.55 -36.26 2.00
N VAL A 697 -3.52 -35.46 2.27
CA VAL A 697 -3.37 -34.69 3.53
C VAL A 697 -3.66 -33.21 3.29
N ASN A 698 -4.34 -32.55 4.23
CA ASN A 698 -4.73 -31.15 4.04
C ASN A 698 -3.57 -30.16 4.22
N ALA A 699 -2.48 -30.53 4.89
CA ALA A 699 -1.28 -29.69 4.97
C ALA A 699 -0.01 -30.54 4.93
N THR A 700 1.08 -29.96 4.44
CA THR A 700 2.38 -30.63 4.37
C THR A 700 3.29 -30.19 5.51
N LYS A 701 4.18 -31.08 5.96
CA LYS A 701 5.23 -30.74 6.94
C LYS A 701 6.44 -30.04 6.30
N THR A 702 6.42 -29.83 4.98
CA THR A 702 7.51 -29.19 4.23
C THR A 702 7.53 -27.68 4.48
N ARG A 703 8.71 -27.13 4.77
CA ARG A 703 8.88 -25.70 5.11
C ARG A 703 8.70 -24.72 3.94
N GLY A 704 8.50 -25.18 2.71
CA GLY A 704 8.45 -24.32 1.53
C GLY A 704 7.40 -24.76 0.51
N GLY A 705 6.89 -23.80 -0.25
CA GLY A 705 5.88 -24.04 -1.29
C GLY A 705 4.46 -24.21 -0.75
N GLY A 706 4.12 -23.63 0.40
CA GLY A 706 2.80 -23.80 1.06
C GLY A 706 1.61 -23.41 0.18
N ALA A 707 1.72 -22.33 -0.59
CA ALA A 707 0.70 -21.96 -1.58
C ALA A 707 0.58 -23.00 -2.71
N CYS A 708 1.71 -23.50 -3.21
CA CYS A 708 1.72 -24.50 -4.27
C CYS A 708 1.17 -25.85 -3.80
N THR A 709 1.41 -26.28 -2.55
CA THR A 709 0.83 -27.50 -2.00
C THR A 709 -0.65 -27.35 -1.69
N ALA A 710 -1.11 -26.15 -1.31
CA ALA A 710 -2.53 -25.82 -1.19
C ALA A 710 -3.27 -25.90 -2.54
N ALA A 711 -2.72 -25.28 -3.58
CA ALA A 711 -3.25 -25.40 -4.93
C ALA A 711 -3.21 -26.86 -5.43
N ALA A 712 -2.16 -27.60 -5.11
CA ALA A 712 -2.07 -29.02 -5.47
C ALA A 712 -3.10 -29.88 -4.73
N PHE A 713 -3.47 -29.54 -3.49
CA PHE A 713 -4.59 -30.15 -2.79
C PHE A 713 -5.91 -29.88 -3.51
N LEU A 714 -6.22 -28.62 -3.83
CA LEU A 714 -7.47 -28.25 -4.51
C LEU A 714 -7.62 -28.93 -5.87
N LYS A 715 -6.51 -29.12 -6.60
CA LYS A 715 -6.46 -29.84 -7.88
C LYS A 715 -7.03 -31.26 -7.80
N GLU A 716 -6.97 -31.91 -6.64
CA GLU A 716 -7.49 -33.26 -6.44
C GLU A 716 -9.03 -33.33 -6.40
N PHE A 717 -9.69 -32.17 -6.28
CA PHE A 717 -11.15 -32.01 -6.20
C PHE A 717 -11.72 -31.16 -7.34
N ALA A 718 -10.89 -30.31 -7.95
CA ALA A 718 -11.24 -29.48 -9.09
C ALA A 718 -11.47 -30.28 -10.39
N PRO A 719 -12.18 -29.70 -11.37
CA PRO A 719 -12.28 -30.27 -12.71
C PRO A 719 -10.91 -30.48 -13.38
N THR A 720 -10.81 -31.52 -14.20
CA THR A 720 -9.55 -31.90 -14.85
C THR A 720 -9.02 -30.89 -15.87
N LYS A 721 -9.90 -30.03 -16.40
CA LYS A 721 -9.59 -28.99 -17.40
C LYS A 721 -10.24 -27.67 -17.02
N ASN A 722 -9.68 -26.58 -17.55
CA ASN A 722 -10.22 -25.22 -17.44
C ASN A 722 -10.49 -24.82 -15.98
N TRP A 723 -9.49 -25.02 -15.12
CA TRP A 723 -9.57 -24.66 -13.72
C TRP A 723 -8.49 -23.63 -13.37
N VAL A 724 -8.89 -22.62 -12.60
CA VAL A 724 -8.03 -21.58 -12.04
C VAL A 724 -8.30 -21.47 -10.54
N HIS A 725 -7.25 -21.38 -9.75
CA HIS A 725 -7.29 -21.00 -8.35
C HIS A 725 -6.58 -19.65 -8.16
N LEU A 726 -7.24 -18.73 -7.46
CA LEU A 726 -6.72 -17.45 -7.04
C LEU A 726 -6.50 -17.44 -5.52
N ASP A 727 -5.24 -17.44 -5.09
CA ASP A 727 -4.87 -17.20 -3.68
C ASP A 727 -4.73 -15.70 -3.46
N ILE A 728 -5.72 -15.12 -2.79
CA ILE A 728 -5.86 -13.68 -2.55
C ILE A 728 -5.43 -13.29 -1.12
N ALA A 729 -4.85 -14.21 -0.34
CA ALA A 729 -4.43 -13.92 1.04
C ALA A 729 -3.45 -12.73 1.13
N GLY A 730 -2.64 -12.54 0.08
CA GLY A 730 -1.73 -11.41 -0.07
C GLY A 730 -2.42 -10.06 -0.21
N VAL A 731 -3.52 -10.01 -0.97
CA VAL A 731 -4.12 -8.76 -1.45
C VAL A 731 -5.41 -8.38 -0.72
N SER A 732 -6.08 -9.32 -0.05
CA SER A 732 -7.41 -9.12 0.56
C SER A 732 -7.39 -8.47 1.95
N GLY A 733 -6.20 -8.32 2.55
CA GLY A 733 -6.05 -7.76 3.90
C GLY A 733 -6.24 -6.24 3.95
N PRO A 734 -5.94 -5.61 5.11
CA PRO A 734 -5.96 -4.16 5.26
C PRO A 734 -5.08 -3.46 4.21
N ASN A 735 -5.58 -2.36 3.64
CA ASN A 735 -4.86 -1.54 2.69
C ASN A 735 -3.90 -0.58 3.40
N ASP A 736 -2.61 -0.73 3.09
CA ASP A 736 -1.56 0.20 3.53
C ASP A 736 -0.87 0.92 2.36
N ASP A 737 -0.97 0.39 1.13
CA ASP A 737 -0.06 0.77 0.04
C ASP A 737 -0.75 1.32 -1.23
N ILE A 738 -2.05 1.06 -1.45
CA ILE A 738 -2.76 1.51 -2.67
C ILE A 738 -3.39 2.88 -2.43
N PRO A 739 -2.96 3.96 -3.11
CA PRO A 739 -3.37 5.32 -2.74
C PRO A 739 -4.85 5.64 -3.00
N TYR A 740 -5.47 4.99 -3.99
CA TYR A 740 -6.89 5.16 -4.31
C TYR A 740 -7.80 4.20 -3.54
N LEU A 741 -7.29 3.45 -2.57
CA LEU A 741 -8.09 2.70 -1.61
C LEU A 741 -7.97 3.35 -0.24
N SER A 742 -9.10 3.62 0.42
CA SER A 742 -9.08 4.03 1.82
C SER A 742 -8.66 2.86 2.74
N LYS A 743 -8.35 3.17 4.00
CA LYS A 743 -7.95 2.17 5.01
C LYS A 743 -9.08 1.16 5.23
N GLY A 744 -8.72 -0.09 5.50
CA GLY A 744 -9.66 -1.21 5.64
C GLY A 744 -9.35 -2.33 4.66
N MET A 745 -10.19 -3.35 4.61
CA MET A 745 -10.03 -4.44 3.65
C MET A 745 -10.08 -3.91 2.20
N THR A 746 -9.37 -4.56 1.29
CA THR A 746 -9.19 -4.04 -0.07
C THR A 746 -10.27 -4.48 -1.06
N GLY A 747 -10.96 -5.61 -0.80
CA GLY A 747 -11.92 -6.22 -1.73
C GLY A 747 -11.31 -6.72 -3.05
N ARG A 748 -9.99 -6.90 -3.11
CA ARG A 748 -9.26 -7.34 -4.31
C ARG A 748 -9.35 -8.86 -4.51
N PRO A 749 -9.43 -9.39 -5.75
CA PRO A 749 -9.26 -8.68 -7.02
C PRO A 749 -10.57 -8.46 -7.83
N THR A 750 -11.63 -7.97 -7.17
CA THR A 750 -12.99 -7.86 -7.75
C THR A 750 -13.01 -7.21 -9.15
N ARG A 751 -12.32 -6.09 -9.37
CA ARG A 751 -12.33 -5.40 -10.68
C ARG A 751 -11.76 -6.26 -11.81
N THR A 752 -10.73 -7.05 -11.55
CA THR A 752 -10.14 -7.97 -12.54
C THR A 752 -11.09 -9.10 -12.90
N LEU A 753 -11.86 -9.60 -11.95
CA LEU A 753 -12.87 -10.63 -12.20
C LEU A 753 -14.01 -10.10 -13.06
N ILE A 754 -14.46 -8.87 -12.81
CA ILE A 754 -15.47 -8.19 -13.63
C ILE A 754 -14.93 -7.97 -15.04
N GLN A 755 -13.68 -7.52 -15.18
CA GLN A 755 -13.07 -7.32 -16.48
C GLN A 755 -12.89 -8.64 -17.24
N LEU A 756 -12.58 -9.75 -16.57
CA LEU A 756 -12.58 -11.08 -17.17
C LEU A 756 -13.96 -11.41 -17.75
N LEU A 757 -15.04 -11.22 -16.98
CA LEU A 757 -16.41 -11.49 -17.45
C LEU A 757 -16.80 -10.63 -18.65
N ARG A 758 -16.39 -9.35 -18.68
CA ARG A 758 -16.58 -8.47 -19.84
C ARG A 758 -15.85 -8.95 -21.08
N ASN A 759 -14.64 -9.49 -20.93
CA ASN A 759 -13.84 -9.99 -22.05
C ASN A 759 -14.38 -11.30 -22.66
N LEU A 760 -15.31 -11.98 -21.98
CA LEU A 760 -15.92 -13.24 -22.44
C LEU A 760 -17.16 -13.04 -23.32
N GLN A 761 -17.62 -11.80 -23.47
CA GLN A 761 -18.81 -11.45 -24.25
C GLN A 761 -18.62 -11.65 -25.76
#